data_AF-A0A849MC10-F1
#
_entry.id   AF-A0A849MC10-F1
#
_cell.length_a   1.000
_cell.length_b   1.000
_cell.length_c   1.000
_cell.angle_alpha   90.00
_cell.angle_beta   90.00
_cell.angle_gamma   90.00
#
_symmetry.space_group_name_H-M   'P 1'
#
loop_
_entity.id
_entity.type
_entity.pdbx_description
1 polymer ?
#
loop_
_entity_poly.entity_id
_entity_poly.type
_entity_poly.pdbx_seq_one_letter_code
_entity_poly.pdbx_strand_id
1 'polypeptide(L)'
;MRIQNNQFSFALFSVFVTLILSSASFGNELAGFQTNPYYQEQVTTFNLNPDIRVHINAPSPEEFDNGKPVGLALFALPNGNTIEHTAGKVTGEGDDWHYNIQHIAAQTRFLREKISDYNLVTVYLEAKQLSWPAWKSANPNYDDIIKSTVEYLKSYFNAYDPFVVLTGHSGGGRFIFSFMDAFDEIPDYVDRICFLDSNYGYENSYGDKMIQWINGSTGRYISVLAYNDSVALYNGEPIVSPTGGTWYRSRMMQRYFASSFTFTSVEDDDFIRHSALEGRIKFFLKKNPERKILHTVQVERNGFIHTMLTGTTLENDGYQYYEERIYDSMIQPEELPKSTFQIPLRSPDAKNGSEFMQHVMDMTFTQRENAILNELLTGNVPYFLRELKTLEATFEDLNGVSHNLEYSVFPDYLAIGSDSNYCRIPMGPITAQKVADFFGTALPTRKLVNHIYQNAEIKLAPVTYFPVGNANEKVPKFIEHNDAIEQQFESSGGIPGQLIGGTKKDVVLSNKIIDPSRPNHVVIYGWHKLDGDPIQPLTNIHNDSYVDYSHGIRYLKSEIKINGTKSTIQTTLKDDVLYKIISDESGAMSQPTYILDTNLPAKPKSFGLKIESDGVVKVVLDSVSNADQYHLLTSKDGLNFNPAIVFNSTEYSLSDLAPDSIIYIKLAAENTAGISASTEVLAARPKVMDTSKILLVYGFDRTSAGNTFNFIRQHASAILENDYCFESATNEAIINGLFNLNDYKIVDYILGDESTVDETFSTSEQGLVSAFLKSGGSLFVSGAEIAWDLDYKGSAADKSFFHDYLKSQYSADAPGNVSATHYTAKGTHDGIFESIDPINFDNGSQGTINVKYADVLIPQNGSKEIITYKNVSSYTIGGVSFEGVFKDGSEPGKLVYIGFPFETIYPAATRNLMMAKILDYLNSVTDIENITNKIPQFFELGQNYPNPFNPATTLSFNIPNQEKVNLSIYNALGQLVTTLVNKELSPGKYTYQWQADNQPAGLYYYRINTNSFSQTKKMILIK
;
A
#
# COMPACT_ATOMS: atom_id res chain seq x y z
N MET A 1 -11.25 18.32 -91.78
CA MET A 1 -12.60 18.81 -92.12
C MET A 1 -13.58 18.03 -91.24
N ARG A 2 -14.25 18.74 -90.31
CA ARG A 2 -15.55 18.47 -89.64
C ARG A 2 -16.45 17.44 -90.41
N ILE A 3 -17.23 16.51 -89.84
CA ILE A 3 -18.29 16.52 -88.80
C ILE A 3 -18.84 15.06 -88.75
N GLN A 4 -19.03 14.41 -87.58
CA GLN A 4 -20.34 14.02 -86.96
C GLN A 4 -21.33 13.29 -87.91
N ASN A 5 -22.11 12.26 -87.56
CA ASN A 5 -22.68 11.84 -86.28
C ASN A 5 -23.45 10.50 -86.44
N ASN A 6 -23.92 9.99 -85.30
CA ASN A 6 -25.02 9.04 -85.06
C ASN A 6 -24.70 7.54 -84.97
N GLN A 7 -24.69 7.02 -83.73
CA GLN A 7 -25.72 6.07 -83.27
C GLN A 7 -25.93 6.18 -81.75
N PHE A 8 -27.21 6.06 -81.33
CA PHE A 8 -27.70 6.10 -79.94
C PHE A 8 -28.53 4.84 -79.69
N SER A 9 -28.24 4.12 -78.58
CA SER A 9 -29.15 3.37 -77.66
C SER A 9 -28.34 2.27 -76.94
N PHE A 10 -27.95 2.48 -75.66
CA PHE A 10 -28.62 2.05 -74.41
C PHE A 10 -28.72 0.51 -74.27
N ALA A 11 -28.30 -0.17 -73.19
CA ALA A 11 -27.83 0.22 -71.86
C ALA A 11 -27.12 -0.98 -71.19
N LEU A 12 -26.11 -0.75 -70.34
CA LEU A 12 -25.87 -1.54 -69.12
C LEU A 12 -24.83 -0.83 -68.24
N PHE A 13 -25.21 -0.60 -66.99
CA PHE A 13 -24.46 0.07 -65.93
C PHE A 13 -23.09 -0.59 -65.70
N SER A 14 -22.02 0.20 -65.65
CA SER A 14 -20.74 -0.16 -65.07
C SER A 14 -20.31 0.97 -64.13
N VAL A 15 -20.19 0.63 -62.85
CA VAL A 15 -19.64 1.51 -61.80
C VAL A 15 -18.13 1.58 -62.01
N PHE A 16 -17.62 2.78 -62.24
CA PHE A 16 -16.19 3.08 -62.30
C PHE A 16 -15.55 2.81 -60.93
N VAL A 17 -14.64 1.83 -60.86
CA VAL A 17 -13.63 1.77 -59.79
C VAL A 17 -12.46 2.62 -60.26
N THR A 18 -12.37 3.84 -59.72
CA THR A 18 -11.15 4.63 -59.77
C THR A 18 -10.18 4.01 -58.77
N LEU A 19 -9.16 3.28 -59.24
CA LEU A 19 -8.00 2.95 -58.42
C LEU A 19 -7.30 4.27 -58.06
N ILE A 20 -7.67 4.83 -56.92
CA ILE A 20 -6.80 5.73 -56.18
C ILE A 20 -5.78 4.80 -55.51
N LEU A 21 -4.67 4.53 -56.21
CA LEU A 21 -3.42 4.23 -55.52
C LEU A 21 -3.05 5.51 -54.79
N SER A 22 -3.57 5.69 -53.58
CA SER A 22 -2.93 6.55 -52.61
C SER A 22 -1.63 5.85 -52.26
N SER A 23 -0.55 6.25 -52.92
CA SER A 23 0.73 6.33 -52.25
C SER A 23 0.50 7.19 -51.01
N ALA A 24 0.14 6.56 -49.90
CA ALA A 24 0.30 7.19 -48.61
C ALA A 24 1.80 7.49 -48.52
N SER A 25 2.16 8.77 -48.59
CA SER A 25 3.47 9.20 -48.16
C SER A 25 3.60 8.74 -46.71
N PHE A 26 4.40 7.71 -46.46
CA PHE A 26 4.90 7.48 -45.11
C PHE A 26 5.64 8.77 -44.74
N GLY A 27 5.02 9.56 -43.86
CA GLY A 27 5.55 10.86 -43.43
C GLY A 27 6.84 10.70 -42.65
N ASN A 28 7.52 11.80 -42.33
CA ASN A 28 8.74 11.80 -41.52
C ASN A 28 8.44 11.56 -40.01
N GLU A 29 7.52 10.64 -39.71
CA GLU A 29 7.09 10.27 -38.36
C GLU A 29 8.07 9.27 -37.73
N LEU A 30 8.48 9.53 -36.50
CA LEU A 30 9.37 8.69 -35.70
C LEU A 30 8.55 7.67 -34.89
N ALA A 31 8.87 6.38 -35.05
CA ALA A 31 8.12 5.30 -34.41
C ALA A 31 8.16 5.41 -32.87
N GLY A 32 6.98 5.42 -32.23
CA GLY A 32 6.84 5.54 -30.77
C GLY A 32 6.88 6.97 -30.23
N PHE A 33 6.86 7.97 -31.11
CA PHE A 33 6.71 9.37 -30.73
C PHE A 33 5.25 9.80 -30.81
N GLN A 34 4.88 10.74 -29.95
CA GLN A 34 3.61 11.43 -29.96
C GLN A 34 3.81 12.84 -30.48
N THR A 35 2.77 13.44 -31.04
CA THR A 35 2.82 14.84 -31.49
C THR A 35 2.50 15.76 -30.32
N ASN A 36 3.40 16.70 -30.02
CA ASN A 36 3.19 17.75 -29.04
C ASN A 36 2.03 18.66 -29.50
N PRO A 37 1.00 18.90 -28.67
CA PRO A 37 -0.18 19.67 -29.08
C PRO A 37 0.09 21.15 -29.39
N TYR A 38 1.22 21.72 -28.95
CA TYR A 38 1.49 23.16 -29.06
C TYR A 38 2.28 23.52 -30.33
N TYR A 39 3.31 22.75 -30.66
CA TYR A 39 4.23 23.04 -31.78
C TYR A 39 4.37 21.89 -32.78
N GLN A 40 3.55 20.84 -32.66
CA GLN A 40 3.58 19.65 -33.52
C GLN A 40 4.93 18.89 -33.52
N GLU A 41 5.81 19.21 -32.56
CA GLU A 41 7.09 18.50 -32.35
C GLU A 41 6.84 17.03 -32.02
N GLN A 42 7.72 16.17 -32.50
CA GLN A 42 7.67 14.75 -32.18
C GLN A 42 8.33 14.53 -30.81
N VAL A 43 7.57 14.05 -29.84
CA VAL A 43 8.04 13.87 -28.46
C VAL A 43 7.83 12.47 -27.91
N THR A 44 8.71 12.02 -27.03
CA THR A 44 8.50 10.84 -26.20
C THR A 44 9.18 11.00 -24.85
N THR A 45 8.62 10.38 -23.81
CA THR A 45 9.14 10.43 -22.44
C THR A 45 9.13 9.04 -21.83
N PHE A 46 10.24 8.62 -21.27
CA PHE A 46 10.38 7.32 -20.62
C PHE A 46 11.55 7.31 -19.64
N ASN A 47 11.53 6.36 -18.71
CA ASN A 47 12.67 6.06 -17.86
C ASN A 47 13.59 5.08 -18.57
N LEU A 48 14.88 5.39 -18.64
CA LEU A 48 15.93 4.41 -18.91
C LEU A 48 16.50 4.00 -17.57
N ASN A 49 16.46 2.70 -17.29
CA ASN A 49 16.74 2.16 -15.95
C ASN A 49 15.86 2.85 -14.87
N PRO A 50 15.89 2.47 -13.58
CA PRO A 50 15.02 3.07 -12.59
C PRO A 50 15.44 4.48 -12.17
N ASP A 51 16.53 5.04 -12.71
CA ASP A 51 17.19 6.23 -12.18
C ASP A 51 17.40 7.39 -13.17
N ILE A 52 17.18 7.21 -14.48
CA ILE A 52 17.30 8.29 -15.47
C ILE A 52 15.99 8.43 -16.25
N ARG A 53 15.32 9.58 -16.09
CA ARG A 53 14.16 9.95 -16.90
C ARG A 53 14.61 10.73 -18.13
N VAL A 54 14.10 10.34 -19.29
CA VAL A 54 14.44 10.89 -20.59
C VAL A 54 13.21 11.50 -21.23
N HIS A 55 13.38 12.70 -21.80
CA HIS A 55 12.43 13.27 -22.76
C HIS A 55 13.17 13.61 -24.05
N ILE A 56 12.67 13.12 -25.18
CA ILE A 56 13.22 13.42 -26.50
C ILE A 56 12.25 14.37 -27.19
N ASN A 57 12.76 15.52 -27.64
CA ASN A 57 12.06 16.46 -28.50
C ASN A 57 12.78 16.50 -29.86
N ALA A 58 12.10 16.00 -30.88
CA ALA A 58 12.52 16.01 -32.28
C ALA A 58 11.67 17.01 -33.10
N PRO A 59 12.17 17.48 -34.26
CA PRO A 59 11.39 18.31 -35.19
C PRO A 59 10.04 17.69 -35.53
N SER A 60 9.07 18.53 -35.92
CA SER A 60 7.76 18.04 -36.39
C SER A 60 7.93 17.11 -37.61
N PRO A 61 6.96 16.25 -37.95
CA PRO A 61 7.05 15.43 -39.16
C PRO A 61 7.20 16.25 -40.45
N GLU A 62 6.76 17.52 -40.46
CA GLU A 62 6.94 18.42 -41.60
C GLU A 62 8.36 18.99 -41.69
N GLU A 63 9.02 19.20 -40.55
CA GLU A 63 10.38 19.77 -40.46
C GLU A 63 11.49 18.72 -40.49
N PHE A 64 11.19 17.50 -40.05
CA PHE A 64 12.19 16.41 -39.99
C PHE A 64 12.56 15.95 -41.41
N ASP A 65 13.84 16.01 -41.75
CA ASP A 65 14.35 15.62 -43.07
C ASP A 65 15.11 14.30 -42.98
N ASN A 66 14.51 13.23 -43.52
CA ASN A 66 15.11 11.89 -43.54
C ASN A 66 16.46 11.81 -44.27
N GLY A 67 16.81 12.80 -45.10
CA GLY A 67 18.09 12.87 -45.81
C GLY A 67 19.22 13.54 -45.03
N LYS A 68 18.94 14.09 -43.84
CA LYS A 68 19.91 14.82 -43.03
C LYS A 68 20.37 14.03 -41.80
N PRO A 69 21.63 14.26 -41.34
CA PRO A 69 22.09 13.73 -40.06
C PRO A 69 21.20 14.17 -38.89
N VAL A 70 21.27 13.44 -37.77
CA VAL A 70 20.64 13.82 -36.51
C VAL A 70 21.69 14.31 -35.50
N GLY A 71 21.54 15.54 -35.03
CA GLY A 71 22.35 16.08 -33.94
C GLY A 71 21.63 15.91 -32.60
N LEU A 72 22.13 15.02 -31.75
CA LEU A 72 21.58 14.72 -30.42
C LEU A 72 22.18 15.65 -29.35
N ALA A 73 21.47 16.73 -29.03
CA ALA A 73 21.81 17.59 -27.90
C ALA A 73 21.36 16.93 -26.59
N LEU A 74 22.27 16.21 -25.95
CA LEU A 74 22.05 15.57 -24.65
C LEU A 74 22.16 16.64 -23.56
N PHE A 75 21.02 17.23 -23.19
CA PHE A 75 20.90 18.27 -22.19
C PHE A 75 20.67 17.66 -20.80
N ALA A 76 21.75 17.56 -20.02
CA ALA A 76 21.67 17.14 -18.62
C ALA A 76 21.16 18.28 -17.73
N LEU A 77 20.14 17.97 -16.93
CA LEU A 77 19.40 18.97 -16.17
C LEU A 77 20.19 19.54 -14.98
N PRO A 78 19.88 20.78 -14.54
CA PRO A 78 20.45 21.34 -13.33
C PRO A 78 19.86 20.74 -12.06
N ASN A 79 20.55 20.97 -10.94
CA ASN A 79 20.11 20.46 -9.64
C ASN A 79 18.74 21.07 -9.26
N GLY A 80 17.80 20.23 -8.83
CA GLY A 80 16.46 20.63 -8.38
C GLY A 80 15.42 20.79 -9.49
N ASN A 81 15.79 20.65 -10.76
CA ASN A 81 14.85 20.82 -11.87
C ASN A 81 14.37 19.47 -12.43
N THR A 82 13.08 19.42 -12.80
CA THR A 82 12.53 18.36 -13.65
C THR A 82 12.64 18.72 -15.14
N ILE A 83 12.33 17.77 -16.02
CA ILE A 83 12.19 17.97 -17.46
C ILE A 83 11.22 19.10 -17.75
N GLU A 84 10.09 19.15 -17.06
CA GLU A 84 9.06 20.16 -17.29
C GLU A 84 9.52 21.56 -16.87
N HIS A 85 10.19 21.68 -15.72
CA HIS A 85 10.84 22.93 -15.32
C HIS A 85 11.86 23.41 -16.37
N THR A 86 12.65 22.48 -16.91
CA THR A 86 13.75 22.79 -17.84
C THR A 86 13.25 23.13 -19.25
N ALA A 87 12.25 22.40 -19.75
CA ALA A 87 11.58 22.70 -21.00
C ALA A 87 10.92 24.09 -20.95
N GLY A 88 10.32 24.42 -19.79
CA GLY A 88 9.74 25.71 -19.49
C GLY A 88 8.35 25.91 -20.11
N LYS A 89 7.58 26.84 -19.53
CA LYS A 89 6.25 27.24 -20.02
C LYS A 89 5.99 28.72 -19.73
N VAL A 90 4.97 29.27 -20.38
CA VAL A 90 4.39 30.56 -19.98
C VAL A 90 3.88 30.41 -18.54
N THR A 91 4.33 31.30 -17.65
CA THR A 91 3.99 31.25 -16.22
C THR A 91 2.74 32.06 -15.91
N GLY A 92 1.86 31.47 -15.10
CA GLY A 92 0.70 32.09 -14.48
C GLY A 92 0.91 32.35 -12.99
N GLU A 93 -0.11 32.90 -12.34
CA GLU A 93 -0.08 33.17 -10.90
C GLU A 93 -0.01 31.86 -10.09
N GLY A 94 0.98 31.76 -9.20
CA GLY A 94 1.18 30.58 -8.34
C GLY A 94 2.03 29.46 -8.94
N ASP A 95 2.46 29.59 -10.20
CA ASP A 95 3.39 28.63 -10.80
C ASP A 95 4.77 28.65 -10.12
N ASP A 96 5.44 27.48 -10.15
CA ASP A 96 6.82 27.37 -9.71
C ASP A 96 7.73 28.24 -10.58
N TRP A 97 8.59 29.03 -9.94
CA TRP A 97 9.51 29.95 -10.62
C TRP A 97 10.48 29.22 -11.57
N HIS A 98 10.78 27.94 -11.34
CA HIS A 98 11.67 27.15 -12.18
C HIS A 98 11.17 27.03 -13.63
N TYR A 99 9.88 27.20 -13.91
CA TYR A 99 9.37 27.20 -15.29
C TYR A 99 9.88 28.35 -16.14
N ASN A 100 10.30 29.47 -15.52
CA ASN A 100 10.59 30.72 -16.23
C ASN A 100 12.10 31.03 -16.39
N ILE A 101 12.98 30.09 -16.07
CA ILE A 101 14.43 30.38 -15.96
C ILE A 101 15.32 29.71 -17.02
N GLN A 102 14.83 28.69 -17.75
CA GLN A 102 15.63 27.99 -18.76
C GLN A 102 15.02 28.02 -20.17
N HIS A 103 13.76 27.58 -20.31
CA HIS A 103 13.05 27.51 -21.59
C HIS A 103 13.82 26.78 -22.70
N ILE A 104 14.46 25.65 -22.38
CA ILE A 104 15.28 24.93 -23.36
C ILE A 104 14.47 24.53 -24.59
N ALA A 105 13.17 24.23 -24.44
CA ALA A 105 12.31 23.90 -25.58
C ALA A 105 12.16 25.08 -26.55
N ALA A 106 11.95 26.30 -26.03
CA ALA A 106 11.87 27.51 -26.85
C ALA A 106 13.22 27.84 -27.52
N GLN A 107 14.32 27.70 -26.78
CA GLN A 107 15.66 27.87 -27.32
C GLN A 107 16.00 26.84 -28.42
N THR A 108 15.56 25.59 -28.27
CA THR A 108 15.67 24.55 -29.31
C THR A 108 14.92 24.92 -30.59
N ARG A 109 13.71 25.49 -30.48
CA ARG A 109 12.93 25.95 -31.64
C ARG A 109 13.66 27.05 -32.41
N PHE A 110 14.20 28.06 -31.71
CA PHE A 110 15.04 29.07 -32.33
C PHE A 110 16.27 28.47 -33.04
N LEU A 111 16.93 27.49 -32.40
CA LEU A 111 18.07 26.80 -33.00
C LEU A 111 17.70 26.05 -34.28
N ARG A 112 16.52 25.42 -34.35
CA ARG A 112 16.03 24.73 -35.56
C ARG A 112 15.77 25.68 -36.73
N GLU A 113 15.36 26.93 -36.46
CA GLU A 113 15.22 27.94 -37.52
C GLU A 113 16.58 28.35 -38.13
N LYS A 114 17.66 28.24 -37.36
CA LYS A 114 19.01 28.64 -37.75
C LYS A 114 19.85 27.50 -38.33
N ILE A 115 19.73 26.32 -37.75
CA ILE A 115 20.52 25.14 -38.11
C ILE A 115 19.80 24.37 -39.22
N SER A 116 20.31 24.51 -40.44
CA SER A 116 19.76 23.80 -41.61
C SER A 116 20.45 22.48 -41.93
N ASP A 117 21.63 22.24 -41.38
CA ASP A 117 22.55 21.20 -41.87
C ASP A 117 22.21 19.80 -41.32
N TYR A 118 21.46 19.73 -40.23
CA TYR A 118 21.07 18.48 -39.57
C TYR A 118 19.75 18.65 -38.80
N ASN A 119 19.09 17.54 -38.49
CA ASN A 119 17.91 17.51 -37.61
C ASN A 119 18.35 17.67 -36.15
N LEU A 120 18.10 18.84 -35.54
CA LEU A 120 18.40 19.05 -34.12
C LEU A 120 17.35 18.38 -33.22
N VAL A 121 17.78 17.35 -32.50
CA VAL A 121 16.98 16.64 -31.50
C VAL A 121 17.54 16.98 -30.12
N THR A 122 16.69 17.50 -29.24
CA THR A 122 17.08 17.80 -27.86
C THR A 122 16.61 16.69 -26.94
N VAL A 123 17.54 16.10 -26.20
CA VAL A 123 17.29 15.01 -25.25
C VAL A 123 17.53 15.54 -23.85
N TYR A 124 16.48 15.58 -23.05
CA TYR A 124 16.51 16.03 -21.66
C TYR A 124 16.82 14.82 -20.77
N LEU A 125 17.85 14.93 -19.93
CA LEU A 125 18.31 13.87 -19.05
C LEU A 125 18.15 14.30 -17.58
N GLU A 126 17.14 13.73 -16.93
CA GLU A 126 16.78 13.98 -15.54
C GLU A 126 17.23 12.80 -14.67
N ALA A 127 18.09 13.08 -13.70
CA ALA A 127 18.48 12.09 -12.71
C ALA A 127 17.42 11.99 -11.61
N LYS A 128 17.16 10.78 -11.09
CA LYS A 128 16.17 10.51 -10.03
C LYS A 128 16.31 11.37 -8.77
N GLN A 129 17.53 11.69 -8.34
CA GLN A 129 17.80 12.58 -7.20
C GLN A 129 17.65 14.07 -7.55
N LEU A 130 17.23 14.39 -8.78
CA LEU A 130 17.24 15.74 -9.36
C LEU A 130 18.62 16.41 -9.21
N SER A 131 19.69 15.62 -9.24
CA SER A 131 21.08 16.08 -9.05
C SER A 131 22.03 15.03 -9.57
N TRP A 132 22.72 15.31 -10.68
CA TRP A 132 23.73 14.41 -11.25
C TRP A 132 24.91 14.12 -10.30
N PRO A 133 25.41 15.08 -9.49
CA PRO A 133 26.36 14.78 -8.41
C PRO A 133 25.82 13.78 -7.39
N ALA A 134 24.60 13.97 -6.89
CA ALA A 134 24.00 13.04 -5.92
C ALA A 134 23.72 11.67 -6.56
N TRP A 135 23.26 11.66 -7.81
CA TRP A 135 23.03 10.45 -8.59
C TRP A 135 24.31 9.65 -8.78
N LYS A 136 25.43 10.30 -9.16
CA LYS A 136 26.75 9.64 -9.25
C LYS A 136 27.15 9.04 -7.90
N SER A 137 26.97 9.77 -6.79
CA SER A 137 27.28 9.26 -5.46
C SER A 137 26.43 8.05 -5.05
N ALA A 138 25.18 7.98 -5.52
CA ALA A 138 24.26 6.88 -5.25
C ALA A 138 24.47 5.65 -6.15
N ASN A 139 25.18 5.79 -7.27
CA ASN A 139 25.36 4.75 -8.27
C ASN A 139 26.86 4.40 -8.46
N PRO A 140 27.37 3.35 -7.79
CA PRO A 140 28.78 2.95 -7.90
C PRO A 140 29.22 2.60 -9.33
N ASN A 141 28.31 2.12 -10.17
CA ASN A 141 28.50 1.76 -11.59
C ASN A 141 27.98 2.85 -12.55
N TYR A 142 28.05 4.12 -12.14
CA TYR A 142 27.53 5.25 -12.90
C TYR A 142 28.08 5.35 -14.33
N ASP A 143 29.33 4.96 -14.54
CA ASP A 143 30.04 4.99 -15.82
C ASP A 143 29.39 4.05 -16.84
N ASP A 144 29.15 2.79 -16.46
CA ASP A 144 28.45 1.81 -17.31
C ASP A 144 27.02 2.26 -17.64
N ILE A 145 26.32 2.85 -16.67
CA ILE A 145 24.96 3.36 -16.87
C ILE A 145 24.96 4.54 -17.84
N ILE A 146 25.87 5.50 -17.71
CA ILE A 146 25.98 6.65 -18.61
C ILE A 146 26.33 6.19 -20.02
N LYS A 147 27.32 5.30 -20.16
CA LYS A 147 27.72 4.74 -21.45
C LYS A 147 26.55 4.05 -22.15
N SER A 148 25.88 3.14 -21.47
CA SER A 148 24.73 2.43 -22.03
C SER A 148 23.57 3.36 -22.38
N THR A 149 23.31 4.39 -21.57
CA THR A 149 22.28 5.41 -21.84
C THR A 149 22.58 6.18 -23.11
N VAL A 150 23.80 6.70 -23.28
CA VAL A 150 24.17 7.48 -24.47
C VAL A 150 24.21 6.60 -25.72
N GLU A 151 24.74 5.39 -25.63
CA GLU A 151 24.76 4.44 -26.74
C GLU A 151 23.34 4.05 -27.18
N TYR A 152 22.44 3.79 -26.24
CA TYR A 152 21.03 3.50 -26.51
C TYR A 152 20.30 4.67 -27.17
N LEU A 153 20.48 5.90 -26.68
CA LEU A 153 19.84 7.08 -27.27
C LEU A 153 20.35 7.35 -28.68
N LYS A 154 21.65 7.14 -28.92
CA LYS A 154 22.23 7.25 -30.26
C LYS A 154 21.70 6.17 -31.20
N SER A 155 21.61 4.92 -30.73
CA SER A 155 21.28 3.77 -31.58
C SER A 155 19.93 3.91 -32.27
N TYR A 156 18.95 4.56 -31.61
CA TYR A 156 17.63 4.83 -32.18
C TYR A 156 17.70 5.66 -33.47
N PHE A 157 18.68 6.56 -33.58
CA PHE A 157 18.84 7.42 -34.74
C PHE A 157 19.92 6.92 -35.72
N ASN A 158 20.42 5.69 -35.59
CA ASN A 158 21.48 5.13 -36.45
C ASN A 158 21.17 5.22 -37.96
N ALA A 159 19.90 5.17 -38.36
CA ALA A 159 19.48 5.33 -39.74
C ALA A 159 19.74 6.75 -40.31
N TYR A 160 20.04 7.72 -39.45
CA TYR A 160 20.17 9.13 -39.76
C TYR A 160 21.54 9.69 -39.34
N ASP A 161 22.62 8.90 -39.44
CA ASP A 161 24.01 9.30 -39.17
C ASP A 161 24.18 10.20 -37.92
N PRO A 162 23.86 9.68 -36.72
CA PRO A 162 23.70 10.53 -35.55
C PRO A 162 25.05 10.93 -34.93
N PHE A 163 25.16 12.19 -34.53
CA PHE A 163 26.25 12.69 -33.69
C PHE A 163 25.71 13.28 -32.40
N VAL A 164 26.58 13.42 -31.40
CA VAL A 164 26.23 13.83 -30.03
C VAL A 164 26.81 15.21 -29.72
N VAL A 165 25.98 16.04 -29.11
CA VAL A 165 26.38 17.27 -28.41
C VAL A 165 26.16 17.06 -26.92
N LEU A 166 27.25 17.06 -26.15
CA LEU A 166 27.20 16.99 -24.68
C LEU A 166 26.95 18.37 -24.13
N THR A 167 25.85 18.56 -23.41
CA THR A 167 25.46 19.87 -22.88
C THR A 167 24.69 19.75 -21.57
N GLY A 168 24.66 20.81 -20.79
CA GLY A 168 23.94 20.82 -19.52
C GLY A 168 24.21 22.05 -18.70
N HIS A 169 23.27 22.37 -17.83
CA HIS A 169 23.32 23.50 -16.91
C HIS A 169 23.62 23.03 -15.48
N SER A 170 24.40 23.81 -14.72
CA SER A 170 24.66 23.54 -13.30
C SER A 170 25.13 22.11 -13.03
N GLY A 171 24.41 21.39 -12.15
CA GLY A 171 24.44 19.94 -11.90
C GLY A 171 24.74 19.08 -13.12
N GLY A 172 24.10 19.40 -14.26
CA GLY A 172 24.21 18.66 -15.51
C GLY A 172 25.62 18.51 -16.04
N GLY A 173 26.55 19.41 -15.70
CA GLY A 173 27.95 19.24 -16.11
C GLY A 173 28.61 18.01 -15.49
N ARG A 174 28.09 17.50 -14.36
CA ARG A 174 28.55 16.22 -13.81
C ARG A 174 28.25 15.04 -14.75
N PHE A 175 27.13 15.05 -15.47
CA PHE A 175 26.82 14.04 -16.49
C PHE A 175 27.91 14.01 -17.57
N ILE A 176 28.35 15.19 -18.04
CA ILE A 176 29.38 15.33 -19.07
C ILE A 176 30.72 14.72 -18.60
N PHE A 177 31.14 15.01 -17.37
CA PHE A 177 32.37 14.41 -16.81
C PHE A 177 32.21 12.91 -16.56
N SER A 178 31.05 12.45 -16.08
CA SER A 178 30.76 11.03 -15.92
C SER A 178 30.76 10.28 -17.26
N PHE A 179 30.32 10.93 -18.35
CA PHE A 179 30.48 10.39 -19.69
C PHE A 179 31.96 10.21 -20.03
N MET A 180 32.82 11.20 -19.76
CA MET A 180 34.27 11.08 -19.99
C MET A 180 34.94 10.05 -19.09
N ASP A 181 34.40 9.77 -17.90
CA ASP A 181 34.86 8.69 -17.03
C ASP A 181 34.61 7.31 -17.68
N ALA A 182 33.51 7.16 -18.44
CA ALA A 182 33.04 5.89 -18.99
C ALA A 182 33.75 5.41 -20.27
N PHE A 183 34.65 6.23 -20.83
CA PHE A 183 35.42 5.89 -22.01
C PHE A 183 36.89 6.23 -21.81
N ASP A 184 37.79 5.42 -22.34
CA ASP A 184 39.23 5.73 -22.33
C ASP A 184 39.52 7.02 -23.11
N GLU A 185 38.86 7.19 -24.26
CA GLU A 185 38.91 8.38 -25.11
C GLU A 185 37.48 8.89 -25.40
N ILE A 186 37.30 10.20 -25.60
CA ILE A 186 35.99 10.75 -25.96
C ILE A 186 35.64 10.25 -27.37
N PRO A 187 34.49 9.54 -27.56
CA PRO A 187 34.15 8.93 -28.83
C PRO A 187 34.04 9.92 -29.99
N ASP A 188 34.36 9.44 -31.20
CA ASP A 188 34.42 10.30 -32.39
C ASP A 188 33.08 10.87 -32.83
N TYR A 189 31.97 10.24 -32.43
CA TYR A 189 30.60 10.73 -32.67
C TYR A 189 30.24 11.95 -31.83
N VAL A 190 31.08 12.38 -30.89
CA VAL A 190 30.86 13.62 -30.13
C VAL A 190 31.47 14.79 -30.91
N ASP A 191 30.64 15.75 -31.30
CA ASP A 191 31.07 16.92 -32.09
C ASP A 191 31.19 18.18 -31.25
N ARG A 192 30.47 18.27 -30.13
CA ARG A 192 30.46 19.48 -29.31
C ARG A 192 30.31 19.19 -27.83
N ILE A 193 31.05 19.92 -27.01
CA ILE A 193 30.98 19.90 -25.55
C ILE A 193 30.68 21.31 -25.05
N CYS A 194 29.52 21.48 -24.43
CA CYS A 194 29.02 22.75 -23.93
C CYS A 194 28.87 22.71 -22.41
N PHE A 195 29.46 23.67 -21.72
CA PHE A 195 29.25 23.89 -20.29
C PHE A 195 28.50 25.20 -20.08
N LEU A 196 27.22 25.12 -19.74
CA LEU A 196 26.41 26.27 -19.35
C LEU A 196 26.52 26.41 -17.83
N ASP A 197 27.50 27.15 -17.34
CA ASP A 197 27.72 27.34 -15.91
C ASP A 197 27.71 26.02 -15.12
N SER A 198 28.37 25.01 -15.68
CA SER A 198 28.25 23.62 -15.25
C SER A 198 29.58 22.87 -15.12
N ASN A 199 30.70 23.50 -15.45
CA ASN A 199 32.02 22.86 -15.42
C ASN A 199 32.71 22.85 -14.04
N TYR A 200 32.00 23.12 -12.95
CA TYR A 200 32.60 23.16 -11.60
C TYR A 200 33.18 21.80 -11.16
N GLY A 201 32.82 20.71 -11.84
CA GLY A 201 33.41 19.38 -11.66
C GLY A 201 34.74 19.14 -12.39
N TYR A 202 35.28 20.13 -13.12
CA TYR A 202 36.51 19.97 -13.89
C TYR A 202 37.74 19.73 -13.01
N GLU A 203 38.52 18.73 -13.40
CA GLU A 203 39.86 18.43 -12.90
C GLU A 203 40.82 18.28 -14.09
N ASN A 204 42.11 18.56 -13.89
CA ASN A 204 43.12 18.51 -14.97
C ASN A 204 43.22 17.13 -15.64
N SER A 205 42.81 16.06 -14.94
CA SER A 205 42.76 14.69 -15.49
C SER A 205 41.85 14.54 -16.72
N TYR A 206 40.87 15.43 -16.90
CA TYR A 206 40.03 15.46 -18.10
C TYR A 206 40.66 16.23 -19.27
N GLY A 207 41.69 17.04 -18.99
CA GLY A 207 42.27 17.96 -19.97
C GLY A 207 42.87 17.24 -21.17
N ASP A 208 43.66 16.20 -20.94
CA ASP A 208 44.33 15.46 -22.02
C ASP A 208 43.32 14.78 -22.95
N LYS A 209 42.26 14.16 -22.39
CA LYS A 209 41.17 13.56 -23.18
C LYS A 209 40.50 14.59 -24.09
N MET A 210 40.20 15.78 -23.58
CA MET A 210 39.58 16.84 -24.38
C MET A 210 40.54 17.42 -25.44
N ILE A 211 41.83 17.56 -25.13
CA ILE A 211 42.86 18.03 -26.07
C ILE A 211 43.05 17.00 -27.21
N GLN A 212 43.10 15.72 -26.88
CA GLN A 212 43.17 14.66 -27.89
C GLN A 212 41.93 14.70 -28.79
N TRP A 213 40.74 14.76 -28.18
CA TRP A 213 39.47 14.78 -28.90
C TRP A 213 39.32 15.99 -29.83
N ILE A 214 39.59 17.22 -29.36
CA ILE A 214 39.43 18.45 -30.16
C ILE A 214 40.41 18.52 -31.36
N ASN A 215 41.55 17.82 -31.26
CA ASN A 215 42.53 17.71 -32.35
C ASN A 215 42.15 16.63 -33.38
N GLY A 216 41.29 15.67 -33.03
CA GLY A 216 40.90 14.59 -33.93
C GLY A 216 40.02 15.04 -35.12
N SER A 217 39.34 16.18 -35.03
CA SER A 217 38.53 16.74 -36.13
C SER A 217 38.43 18.26 -36.06
N THR A 218 38.38 18.92 -37.22
CA THR A 218 38.12 20.37 -37.34
C THR A 218 36.65 20.72 -37.11
N GLY A 219 35.74 19.73 -37.11
CA GLY A 219 34.32 19.90 -36.79
C GLY A 219 33.99 19.87 -35.30
N ARG A 220 34.99 19.79 -34.41
CA ARG A 220 34.78 19.70 -32.96
C ARG A 220 34.89 21.04 -32.25
N TYR A 221 34.02 21.26 -31.26
CA TYR A 221 33.90 22.53 -30.54
C TYR A 221 33.78 22.37 -29.01
N ILE A 222 34.41 23.28 -28.25
CA ILE A 222 34.26 23.43 -26.80
C ILE A 222 33.76 24.85 -26.50
N SER A 223 32.65 24.97 -25.79
CA SER A 223 32.12 26.24 -25.29
C SER A 223 31.89 26.18 -23.79
N VAL A 224 32.39 27.19 -23.07
CA VAL A 224 32.26 27.32 -21.62
C VAL A 224 31.70 28.69 -21.28
N LEU A 225 30.51 28.71 -20.67
CA LEU A 225 29.94 29.90 -20.04
C LEU A 225 30.08 29.76 -18.53
N ALA A 226 30.55 30.82 -17.87
CA ALA A 226 30.58 30.88 -16.41
C ALA A 226 30.46 32.34 -15.96
N TYR A 227 29.93 32.57 -14.77
CA TYR A 227 29.97 33.88 -14.12
C TYR A 227 30.89 33.85 -12.91
N ASN A 228 31.27 35.02 -12.41
CA ASN A 228 32.04 35.12 -11.18
C ASN A 228 31.16 34.82 -9.96
N ASP A 229 30.94 33.53 -9.73
CA ASP A 229 30.22 32.96 -8.59
C ASP A 229 31.03 33.01 -7.29
N SER A 230 32.37 33.08 -7.38
CA SER A 230 33.27 33.18 -6.22
C SER A 230 33.06 34.41 -5.33
N VAL A 231 32.35 35.43 -5.83
CA VAL A 231 32.01 36.65 -5.10
C VAL A 231 30.50 36.80 -4.85
N ALA A 232 29.68 35.90 -5.40
CA ALA A 232 28.22 35.95 -5.32
C ALA A 232 27.74 35.69 -3.89
N LEU A 233 26.72 36.46 -3.48
CA LEU A 233 26.17 36.40 -2.13
C LEU A 233 24.69 36.02 -2.13
N TYR A 234 24.28 35.18 -1.18
CA TYR A 234 22.90 34.96 -0.80
C TYR A 234 22.71 35.37 0.66
N ASN A 235 21.81 36.30 0.93
CA ASN A 235 21.59 36.87 2.26
C ASN A 235 22.88 37.35 2.97
N GLY A 236 23.83 37.87 2.19
CA GLY A 236 25.12 38.36 2.71
C GLY A 236 26.23 37.31 2.79
N GLU A 237 25.91 36.03 2.61
CA GLU A 237 26.87 34.91 2.72
C GLU A 237 27.31 34.38 1.35
N PRO A 238 28.59 33.97 1.17
CA PRO A 238 29.06 33.35 -0.05
C PRO A 238 28.31 32.05 -0.36
N ILE A 239 27.84 31.89 -1.60
CA ILE A 239 27.13 30.67 -2.03
C ILE A 239 28.07 29.53 -2.42
N VAL A 240 29.31 29.84 -2.80
CA VAL A 240 30.36 28.88 -3.18
C VAL A 240 31.70 29.30 -2.61
N SER A 241 32.59 28.34 -2.39
CA SER A 241 33.96 28.65 -1.99
C SER A 241 34.73 29.30 -3.16
N PRO A 242 35.83 30.03 -2.89
CA PRO A 242 36.61 30.69 -3.94
C PRO A 242 37.13 29.77 -5.05
N THR A 243 37.23 28.46 -4.78
CA THR A 243 37.71 27.43 -5.72
C THR A 243 36.65 26.41 -6.12
N GLY A 244 35.48 26.43 -5.48
CA GLY A 244 34.41 25.45 -5.67
C GLY A 244 33.48 25.75 -6.85
N GLY A 245 33.49 26.99 -7.33
CA GLY A 245 32.60 27.47 -8.38
C GLY A 245 33.11 27.32 -9.82
N THR A 246 32.23 27.58 -10.78
CA THR A 246 32.51 27.54 -12.23
C THR A 246 33.50 28.61 -12.63
N TRP A 247 33.56 29.75 -11.93
CA TRP A 247 34.52 30.81 -12.20
C TRP A 247 35.97 30.32 -12.10
N TYR A 248 36.30 29.66 -10.99
CA TYR A 248 37.63 29.15 -10.74
C TYR A 248 37.95 27.98 -11.68
N ARG A 249 37.00 27.05 -11.82
CA ARG A 249 37.17 25.82 -12.61
C ARG A 249 37.28 26.09 -14.11
N SER A 250 36.56 27.09 -14.63
CA SER A 250 36.72 27.55 -16.02
C SER A 250 38.10 28.13 -16.27
N ARG A 251 38.64 28.94 -15.34
CA ARG A 251 40.00 29.48 -15.47
C ARG A 251 41.07 28.40 -15.34
N MET A 252 40.85 27.41 -14.48
CA MET A 252 41.73 26.25 -14.37
C MET A 252 41.78 25.47 -15.69
N MET A 253 40.61 25.16 -16.27
CA MET A 253 40.48 24.50 -17.56
C MET A 253 41.12 25.30 -18.70
N GLN A 254 40.86 26.61 -18.78
CA GLN A 254 41.45 27.50 -19.79
C GLN A 254 42.98 27.54 -19.69
N ARG A 255 43.54 27.62 -18.47
CA ARG A 255 45.00 27.61 -18.26
C ARG A 255 45.62 26.27 -18.63
N TYR A 256 44.94 25.16 -18.35
CA TYR A 256 45.39 23.84 -18.78
C TYR A 256 45.46 23.78 -20.30
N PHE A 257 44.40 24.20 -21.01
CA PHE A 257 44.41 24.23 -22.48
C PHE A 257 45.46 25.18 -23.07
N ALA A 258 45.83 26.25 -22.37
CA ALA A 258 46.87 27.17 -22.80
C ALA A 258 48.27 26.54 -22.87
N SER A 259 48.50 25.35 -22.27
CA SER A 259 49.75 24.62 -22.50
C SER A 259 49.85 23.98 -23.88
N SER A 260 48.71 23.78 -24.56
CA SER A 260 48.63 23.11 -25.87
C SER A 260 48.17 24.03 -26.99
N PHE A 261 47.43 25.10 -26.67
CA PHE A 261 46.86 26.02 -27.64
C PHE A 261 47.17 27.49 -27.31
N THR A 262 47.37 28.30 -28.35
CA THR A 262 47.51 29.76 -28.19
C THR A 262 46.13 30.40 -28.10
N PHE A 263 45.86 31.15 -27.02
CA PHE A 263 44.62 31.86 -26.80
C PHE A 263 44.73 33.35 -27.14
N THR A 264 43.71 33.88 -27.80
CA THR A 264 43.41 35.31 -27.84
C THR A 264 42.42 35.63 -26.73
N SER A 265 42.68 36.69 -25.96
CA SER A 265 41.80 37.12 -24.85
C SER A 265 41.34 38.56 -25.04
N VAL A 266 40.04 38.79 -24.85
CA VAL A 266 39.42 40.12 -24.89
C VAL A 266 38.65 40.32 -23.60
N GLU A 267 38.84 41.47 -22.95
CA GLU A 267 38.17 41.82 -21.70
C GLU A 267 37.47 43.18 -21.87
N ASP A 268 36.19 43.23 -21.52
CA ASP A 268 35.41 44.47 -21.42
C ASP A 268 34.84 44.60 -19.99
N ASP A 269 33.95 45.57 -19.75
CA ASP A 269 33.37 45.83 -18.43
C ASP A 269 32.57 44.63 -17.89
N ASP A 270 32.03 43.79 -18.78
CA ASP A 270 31.10 42.73 -18.42
C ASP A 270 31.69 41.33 -18.47
N PHE A 271 32.66 41.07 -19.35
CA PHE A 271 33.14 39.74 -19.68
C PHE A 271 34.65 39.68 -19.88
N ILE A 272 35.19 38.49 -19.61
CA ILE A 272 36.48 38.05 -20.13
C ILE A 272 36.20 36.93 -21.13
N ARG A 273 36.67 37.08 -22.36
CA ARG A 273 36.47 36.12 -23.44
C ARG A 273 37.81 35.56 -23.89
N HIS A 274 37.94 34.24 -23.86
CA HIS A 274 39.12 33.54 -24.36
C HIS A 274 38.74 32.72 -25.59
N SER A 275 39.55 32.77 -26.64
CA SER A 275 39.33 32.02 -27.87
C SER A 275 40.63 31.37 -28.35
N ALA A 276 40.59 30.10 -28.73
CA ALA A 276 41.71 29.37 -29.35
C ALA A 276 41.21 28.52 -30.53
N LEU A 277 42.15 27.98 -31.32
CA LEU A 277 41.88 27.13 -32.50
C LEU A 277 40.83 27.73 -33.44
N GLU A 278 41.05 28.97 -33.88
CA GLU A 278 40.14 29.66 -34.81
C GLU A 278 38.68 29.77 -34.30
N GLY A 279 38.50 29.77 -32.97
CA GLY A 279 37.18 29.90 -32.34
C GLY A 279 36.53 28.58 -31.96
N ARG A 280 37.19 27.43 -32.19
CA ARG A 280 36.68 26.11 -31.78
C ARG A 280 36.71 25.87 -30.28
N ILE A 281 37.56 26.59 -29.55
CA ILE A 281 37.58 26.59 -28.09
C ILE A 281 37.28 28.00 -27.61
N LYS A 282 36.15 28.21 -26.91
CA LYS A 282 35.82 29.51 -26.32
C LYS A 282 35.37 29.42 -24.87
N PHE A 283 35.79 30.41 -24.10
CA PHE A 283 35.35 30.67 -22.72
C PHE A 283 34.76 32.07 -22.64
N PHE A 284 33.57 32.19 -22.07
CA PHE A 284 32.90 33.46 -21.78
C PHE A 284 32.69 33.55 -20.27
N LEU A 285 33.44 34.44 -19.62
CA LEU A 285 33.47 34.57 -18.17
C LEU A 285 32.83 35.91 -17.75
N LYS A 286 31.56 35.87 -17.29
CA LYS A 286 30.80 37.05 -16.84
C LYS A 286 31.35 37.59 -15.51
N LYS A 287 31.77 38.85 -15.49
CA LYS A 287 32.14 39.57 -14.26
C LYS A 287 30.89 39.86 -13.41
N ASN A 288 31.07 39.88 -12.09
CA ASN A 288 29.99 40.05 -11.12
C ASN A 288 30.34 41.11 -10.05
N PRO A 289 30.57 42.39 -10.43
CA PRO A 289 30.92 43.44 -9.48
C PRO A 289 29.82 43.70 -8.44
N GLU A 290 28.57 43.41 -8.79
CA GLU A 290 27.40 43.58 -7.93
C GLU A 290 27.15 42.39 -6.99
N ARG A 291 27.95 41.31 -7.09
CA ARG A 291 27.88 40.12 -6.22
C ARG A 291 26.51 39.41 -6.24
N LYS A 292 25.82 39.45 -7.38
CA LYS A 292 24.49 38.84 -7.60
C LYS A 292 24.59 37.34 -7.92
N ILE A 293 23.50 36.62 -7.76
CA ILE A 293 23.35 35.24 -8.23
C ILE A 293 22.90 35.28 -9.69
N LEU A 294 23.79 34.95 -10.62
CA LEU A 294 23.53 35.02 -12.07
C LEU A 294 23.42 33.62 -12.71
N HIS A 295 23.32 32.59 -11.87
CA HIS A 295 23.43 31.19 -12.23
C HIS A 295 22.46 30.76 -13.35
N THR A 296 21.19 31.15 -13.24
CA THR A 296 20.14 30.83 -14.21
C THR A 296 19.98 31.91 -15.27
N VAL A 297 20.32 33.17 -14.94
CA VAL A 297 20.29 34.32 -15.85
C VAL A 297 21.13 34.10 -17.10
N GLN A 298 22.25 33.38 -17.00
CA GLN A 298 23.07 33.04 -18.16
C GLN A 298 22.36 32.14 -19.17
N VAL A 299 21.51 31.21 -18.70
CA VAL A 299 20.74 30.32 -19.58
C VAL A 299 19.58 31.08 -20.20
N GLU A 300 18.86 31.81 -19.35
CA GLU A 300 17.77 32.70 -19.70
C GLU A 300 18.16 33.69 -20.81
N ARG A 301 19.34 34.29 -20.72
CA ARG A 301 19.81 35.26 -21.71
C ARG A 301 20.54 34.60 -22.88
N ASN A 302 19.82 33.70 -23.55
CA ASN A 302 20.23 33.00 -24.78
C ASN A 302 21.43 32.06 -24.60
N GLY A 303 21.69 31.56 -23.39
CA GLY A 303 22.91 30.77 -23.09
C GLY A 303 22.98 29.43 -23.81
N PHE A 304 21.86 28.71 -23.90
CA PHE A 304 21.83 27.44 -24.62
C PHE A 304 22.01 27.66 -26.13
N ILE A 305 21.29 28.63 -26.71
CA ILE A 305 21.50 29.07 -28.10
C ILE A 305 22.98 29.39 -28.35
N HIS A 306 23.59 30.19 -27.47
CA HIS A 306 24.95 30.65 -27.66
C HIS A 306 25.96 29.50 -27.65
N THR A 307 25.91 28.61 -26.66
CA THR A 307 26.83 27.47 -26.59
C THR A 307 26.73 26.52 -27.78
N MET A 308 25.52 26.31 -28.31
CA MET A 308 25.27 25.48 -29.48
C MET A 308 25.85 26.07 -30.77
N LEU A 309 25.86 27.40 -30.91
CA LEU A 309 26.34 28.09 -32.11
C LEU A 309 27.78 28.63 -31.99
N THR A 310 28.38 28.57 -30.80
CA THR A 310 29.74 29.06 -30.56
C THR A 310 30.74 28.42 -31.53
N GLY A 311 31.55 29.24 -32.19
CA GLY A 311 32.60 28.82 -33.13
C GLY A 311 32.10 28.60 -34.56
N THR A 312 30.80 28.66 -34.82
CA THR A 312 30.22 28.50 -36.16
C THR A 312 29.97 29.86 -36.81
N THR A 313 29.62 29.86 -38.10
CA THR A 313 29.20 31.07 -38.84
C THR A 313 27.88 31.66 -38.34
N LEU A 314 27.12 30.92 -37.53
CA LEU A 314 25.84 31.31 -36.96
C LEU A 314 26.00 31.93 -35.55
N GLU A 315 27.22 32.00 -35.01
CA GLU A 315 27.48 32.67 -33.73
C GLU A 315 27.05 34.14 -33.82
N ASN A 316 26.14 34.55 -32.92
CA ASN A 316 25.52 35.88 -32.88
C ASN A 316 24.70 36.28 -34.13
N ASP A 317 24.22 35.33 -34.94
CA ASP A 317 23.29 35.60 -36.03
C ASP A 317 21.84 35.73 -35.54
N GLY A 318 21.33 36.96 -35.45
CA GLY A 318 19.96 37.25 -35.02
C GLY A 318 19.72 37.11 -33.51
N TYR A 319 20.78 36.93 -32.71
CA TYR A 319 20.74 36.97 -31.25
C TYR A 319 22.07 37.51 -30.71
N GLN A 320 22.10 37.88 -29.43
CA GLN A 320 23.33 38.19 -28.71
C GLN A 320 23.32 37.49 -27.34
N TYR A 321 24.47 36.95 -26.94
CA TYR A 321 24.60 36.34 -25.63
C TYR A 321 24.52 37.38 -24.51
N TYR A 322 23.72 37.09 -23.48
CA TYR A 322 23.52 37.96 -22.31
C TYR A 322 22.67 39.23 -22.54
N GLU A 323 22.06 39.37 -23.72
CA GLU A 323 21.04 40.38 -24.04
C GLU A 323 19.62 39.87 -23.77
N GLU A 324 18.59 40.59 -24.25
CA GLU A 324 17.18 40.20 -24.13
C GLU A 324 16.91 38.81 -24.74
N ARG A 325 15.93 38.10 -24.17
CA ARG A 325 15.53 36.75 -24.58
C ARG A 325 14.95 36.82 -25.99
N ILE A 326 15.54 36.10 -26.95
CA ILE A 326 15.07 36.15 -28.36
C ILE A 326 13.90 35.21 -28.65
N TYR A 327 13.58 34.32 -27.71
CA TYR A 327 12.71 33.17 -27.91
C TYR A 327 11.38 33.26 -27.14
N ASP A 328 11.03 34.42 -26.56
CA ASP A 328 9.83 34.57 -25.71
C ASP A 328 8.54 34.15 -26.45
N SER A 329 8.42 34.45 -27.75
CA SER A 329 7.28 34.04 -28.58
C SER A 329 7.22 32.54 -28.89
N MET A 330 8.26 31.79 -28.55
CA MET A 330 8.38 30.34 -28.78
C MET A 330 8.20 29.52 -27.49
N ILE A 331 7.88 30.18 -26.37
CA ILE A 331 7.59 29.50 -25.10
C ILE A 331 6.20 28.87 -25.19
N GLN A 332 6.11 27.59 -24.84
CA GLN A 332 4.84 26.87 -24.87
C GLN A 332 3.87 27.37 -23.78
N PRO A 333 2.56 27.38 -24.05
CA PRO A 333 1.58 27.97 -23.16
C PRO A 333 1.40 27.18 -21.85
N GLU A 334 1.62 25.87 -21.88
CA GLU A 334 1.30 24.94 -20.80
C GLU A 334 2.46 23.98 -20.51
N GLU A 335 2.42 23.32 -19.36
CA GLU A 335 3.41 22.32 -18.97
C GLU A 335 3.43 21.12 -19.94
N LEU A 336 4.60 20.48 -20.11
CA LEU A 336 4.67 19.19 -20.78
C LEU A 336 3.83 18.15 -20.00
N PRO A 337 3.00 17.34 -20.69
CA PRO A 337 2.20 16.32 -20.02
C PRO A 337 3.05 15.29 -19.28
N LYS A 338 2.75 15.07 -18.00
CA LYS A 338 3.33 13.98 -17.19
C LYS A 338 2.50 12.71 -17.37
N SER A 339 3.02 11.76 -18.15
CA SER A 339 2.47 10.39 -18.19
C SER A 339 3.20 9.52 -17.16
N THR A 340 2.43 8.78 -16.37
CA THR A 340 2.96 7.68 -15.55
C THR A 340 3.21 6.42 -16.37
N PHE A 341 2.48 6.25 -17.48
CA PHE A 341 2.70 5.15 -18.42
C PHE A 341 3.87 5.46 -19.34
N GLN A 342 4.84 4.54 -19.39
CA GLN A 342 6.03 4.69 -20.21
C GLN A 342 6.59 3.34 -20.61
N ILE A 343 7.07 3.24 -21.85
CA ILE A 343 7.86 2.10 -22.31
C ILE A 343 9.03 2.71 -23.08
N PRO A 344 10.29 2.33 -22.78
CA PRO A 344 11.43 2.82 -23.55
C PRO A 344 11.27 2.53 -25.04
N LEU A 345 11.86 3.36 -25.90
CA LEU A 345 11.87 3.11 -27.34
C LEU A 345 12.54 1.76 -27.65
N ARG A 346 12.05 1.08 -28.68
CA ARG A 346 12.68 -0.16 -29.12
C ARG A 346 13.98 0.17 -29.87
N SER A 347 15.10 -0.38 -29.43
CA SER A 347 16.37 -0.23 -30.17
C SER A 347 16.27 -0.89 -31.56
N PRO A 348 16.80 -0.29 -32.63
CA PRO A 348 16.75 -0.88 -33.97
C PRO A 348 17.43 -2.25 -34.10
N ASP A 349 18.45 -2.51 -33.28
CA ASP A 349 19.21 -3.76 -33.21
C ASP A 349 18.65 -4.79 -32.20
N ALA A 350 17.54 -4.47 -31.52
CA ALA A 350 16.89 -5.40 -30.59
C ALA A 350 16.41 -6.65 -31.33
N LYS A 351 16.44 -7.80 -30.64
CA LYS A 351 15.99 -9.08 -31.19
C LYS A 351 14.52 -9.01 -31.61
N ASN A 352 14.15 -9.60 -32.73
CA ASN A 352 12.73 -9.85 -33.02
C ASN A 352 12.18 -11.00 -32.14
N GLY A 353 10.88 -11.27 -32.20
CA GLY A 353 10.24 -12.29 -31.38
C GLY A 353 10.81 -13.69 -31.59
N SER A 354 11.04 -14.08 -32.84
CA SER A 354 11.64 -15.38 -33.18
C SER A 354 13.08 -15.51 -32.66
N GLU A 355 13.91 -14.48 -32.84
CA GLU A 355 15.29 -14.45 -32.35
C GLU A 355 15.36 -14.51 -30.83
N PHE A 356 14.48 -13.79 -30.13
CA PHE A 356 14.41 -13.83 -28.69
C PHE A 356 14.01 -15.22 -28.19
N MET A 357 12.99 -15.85 -28.80
CA MET A 357 12.58 -17.20 -28.42
C MET A 357 13.67 -18.23 -28.67
N GLN A 358 14.43 -18.10 -29.77
CA GLN A 358 15.59 -18.95 -30.02
C GLN A 358 16.70 -18.72 -28.98
N HIS A 359 16.91 -17.48 -28.54
CA HIS A 359 17.90 -17.14 -27.52
C HIS A 359 17.60 -17.77 -26.16
N VAL A 360 16.32 -17.83 -25.77
CA VAL A 360 15.91 -18.37 -24.45
C VAL A 360 15.56 -19.86 -24.47
N MET A 361 15.70 -20.54 -25.61
CA MET A 361 15.22 -21.91 -25.87
C MET A 361 15.56 -22.92 -24.75
N ASP A 362 16.84 -22.91 -24.33
CA ASP A 362 17.39 -23.88 -23.37
C ASP A 362 17.68 -23.27 -21.98
N MET A 363 17.22 -22.04 -21.73
CA MET A 363 17.43 -21.36 -20.47
C MET A 363 16.61 -21.98 -19.32
N THR A 364 17.17 -21.95 -18.12
CA THR A 364 16.40 -22.21 -16.89
C THR A 364 15.33 -21.13 -16.67
N PHE A 365 14.34 -21.39 -15.80
CA PHE A 365 13.32 -20.41 -15.45
C PHE A 365 13.93 -19.05 -15.05
N THR A 366 14.84 -19.03 -14.07
CA THR A 366 15.48 -17.79 -13.60
C THR A 366 16.25 -17.06 -14.71
N GLN A 367 16.99 -17.79 -15.54
CA GLN A 367 17.73 -17.18 -16.66
C GLN A 367 16.77 -16.58 -17.70
N ARG A 368 15.69 -17.29 -18.03
CA ARG A 368 14.66 -16.81 -18.95
C ARG A 368 13.94 -15.58 -18.41
N GLU A 369 13.51 -15.58 -17.16
CA GLU A 369 12.86 -14.43 -16.52
C GLU A 369 13.77 -13.19 -16.54
N ASN A 370 15.07 -13.35 -16.25
CA ASN A 370 16.04 -12.26 -16.36
C ASN A 370 16.22 -11.77 -17.80
N ALA A 371 16.27 -12.68 -18.77
CA ALA A 371 16.36 -12.32 -20.19
C ALA A 371 15.10 -11.56 -20.67
N ILE A 372 13.91 -12.01 -20.26
CA ILE A 372 12.63 -11.34 -20.52
C ILE A 372 12.65 -9.93 -19.94
N LEU A 373 13.02 -9.80 -18.66
CA LEU A 373 13.07 -8.51 -17.98
C LEU A 373 14.02 -7.55 -18.70
N ASN A 374 15.22 -8.00 -19.09
CA ASN A 374 16.20 -7.17 -19.78
C ASN A 374 15.71 -6.65 -21.14
N GLU A 375 15.01 -7.47 -21.93
CA GLU A 375 14.45 -7.02 -23.21
C GLU A 375 13.31 -6.02 -23.02
N LEU A 376 12.43 -6.25 -22.03
CA LEU A 376 11.29 -5.36 -21.76
C LEU A 376 11.71 -4.02 -21.16
N LEU A 377 12.66 -4.02 -20.22
CA LEU A 377 13.19 -2.80 -19.59
C LEU A 377 14.04 -1.96 -20.55
N THR A 378 14.49 -2.53 -21.68
CA THR A 378 15.15 -1.80 -22.77
C THR A 378 14.19 -1.46 -23.92
N GLY A 379 12.89 -1.70 -23.75
CA GLY A 379 11.86 -1.26 -24.68
C GLY A 379 11.62 -2.18 -25.87
N ASN A 380 12.09 -3.43 -25.86
CA ASN A 380 11.82 -4.41 -26.93
C ASN A 380 10.38 -4.95 -26.86
N VAL A 381 9.44 -4.03 -27.07
CA VAL A 381 7.99 -4.23 -27.09
C VAL A 381 7.48 -3.64 -28.41
N PRO A 382 6.64 -4.37 -29.17
CA PRO A 382 5.99 -3.85 -30.38
C PRO A 382 5.31 -2.48 -30.15
N TYR A 383 5.39 -1.59 -31.13
CA TYR A 383 4.81 -0.25 -31.02
C TYR A 383 3.29 -0.28 -30.94
N PHE A 384 2.63 -1.21 -31.63
CA PHE A 384 1.16 -1.32 -31.56
C PHE A 384 0.64 -1.62 -30.13
N LEU A 385 1.47 -2.20 -29.24
CA LEU A 385 1.09 -2.43 -27.84
C LEU A 385 1.11 -1.16 -26.99
N ARG A 386 1.82 -0.11 -27.44
CA ARG A 386 1.95 1.17 -26.75
C ARG A 386 0.71 2.04 -26.91
N GLU A 387 -0.09 1.75 -27.94
CA GLU A 387 -1.39 2.39 -28.19
C GLU A 387 -2.47 1.73 -27.34
N LEU A 388 -2.55 2.15 -26.07
CA LEU A 388 -3.52 1.61 -25.13
C LEU A 388 -4.97 1.87 -25.59
N LYS A 389 -5.84 0.89 -25.36
CA LYS A 389 -7.29 1.01 -25.60
C LYS A 389 -7.98 1.49 -24.35
N THR A 390 -8.66 2.62 -24.44
CA THR A 390 -9.48 3.14 -23.35
C THR A 390 -10.86 2.47 -23.39
N LEU A 391 -11.26 1.93 -22.24
CA LEU A 391 -12.57 1.33 -22.00
C LEU A 391 -13.28 2.11 -20.92
N GLU A 392 -14.60 2.23 -21.07
CA GLU A 392 -15.49 2.84 -20.08
C GLU A 392 -16.44 1.77 -19.55
N ALA A 393 -16.75 1.84 -18.26
CA ALA A 393 -17.71 0.95 -17.62
C ALA A 393 -18.51 1.70 -16.56
N THR A 394 -19.76 1.32 -16.37
CA THR A 394 -20.52 1.70 -15.16
C THR A 394 -20.55 0.51 -14.21
N PHE A 395 -19.91 0.64 -13.07
CA PHE A 395 -19.85 -0.40 -12.04
C PHE A 395 -20.32 0.13 -10.70
N GLU A 396 -20.88 -0.77 -9.88
CA GLU A 396 -21.28 -0.45 -8.52
C GLU A 396 -20.13 -0.66 -7.52
N ASP A 397 -20.06 0.21 -6.52
CA ASP A 397 -19.23 0.05 -5.34
C ASP A 397 -19.84 -0.97 -4.34
N LEU A 398 -19.21 -1.15 -3.17
CA LEU A 398 -19.71 -2.08 -2.15
C LEU A 398 -21.12 -1.72 -1.63
N ASN A 399 -21.51 -0.44 -1.68
CA ASN A 399 -22.78 0.07 -1.19
C ASN A 399 -23.88 0.08 -2.27
N GLY A 400 -23.58 -0.39 -3.49
CA GLY A 400 -24.51 -0.35 -4.62
C GLY A 400 -24.60 1.01 -5.31
N VAL A 401 -23.65 1.92 -5.06
CA VAL A 401 -23.58 3.22 -5.73
C VAL A 401 -22.87 3.04 -7.07
N SER A 402 -23.46 3.53 -8.16
CA SER A 402 -22.87 3.44 -9.50
C SER A 402 -21.77 4.48 -9.72
N HIS A 403 -20.67 4.05 -10.33
CA HIS A 403 -19.54 4.89 -10.73
C HIS A 403 -19.20 4.67 -12.21
N ASN A 404 -18.85 5.75 -12.91
CA ASN A 404 -18.23 5.67 -14.24
C ASN A 404 -16.73 5.44 -14.07
N LEU A 405 -16.23 4.32 -14.57
CA LEU A 405 -14.83 3.95 -14.62
C LEU A 405 -14.31 4.13 -16.04
N GLU A 406 -13.25 4.93 -16.21
CA GLU A 406 -12.44 5.00 -17.42
C GLU A 406 -11.07 4.39 -17.11
N TYR A 407 -10.64 3.40 -17.90
CA TYR A 407 -9.33 2.77 -17.76
C TYR A 407 -8.74 2.36 -19.12
N SER A 408 -7.42 2.32 -19.23
CA SER A 408 -6.73 1.96 -20.47
C SER A 408 -6.01 0.61 -20.35
N VAL A 409 -6.08 -0.21 -21.39
CA VAL A 409 -5.54 -1.58 -21.42
C VAL A 409 -4.67 -1.80 -22.66
N PHE A 410 -3.67 -2.67 -22.56
CA PHE A 410 -2.93 -3.13 -23.73
C PHE A 410 -3.90 -3.82 -24.72
N PRO A 411 -3.78 -3.55 -26.04
CA PRO A 411 -4.67 -4.15 -27.03
C PRO A 411 -4.49 -5.68 -27.10
N ASP A 412 -3.30 -6.19 -26.83
CA ASP A 412 -2.98 -7.61 -26.77
C ASP A 412 -2.14 -7.93 -25.51
N TYR A 413 -1.88 -9.20 -25.26
CA TYR A 413 -0.93 -9.67 -24.27
C TYR A 413 0.49 -9.19 -24.60
N LEU A 414 1.27 -8.94 -23.55
CA LEU A 414 2.64 -8.47 -23.63
C LEU A 414 3.48 -9.38 -24.51
N ALA A 415 4.21 -8.77 -25.44
CA ALA A 415 5.05 -9.45 -26.40
C ALA A 415 6.46 -8.81 -26.45
N ILE A 416 7.45 -9.61 -26.85
CA ILE A 416 8.79 -9.15 -27.21
C ILE A 416 8.96 -9.27 -28.73
N GLY A 417 9.51 -8.24 -29.36
CA GLY A 417 9.80 -8.22 -30.80
C GLY A 417 9.43 -6.90 -31.49
N SER A 418 9.38 -6.93 -32.82
CA SER A 418 8.93 -5.82 -33.67
C SER A 418 7.46 -6.00 -34.05
N ASP A 419 6.83 -4.96 -34.61
CA ASP A 419 5.43 -5.05 -35.11
C ASP A 419 5.25 -6.13 -36.18
N SER A 420 6.31 -6.47 -36.91
CA SER A 420 6.32 -7.49 -37.97
C SER A 420 6.71 -8.89 -37.51
N ASN A 421 7.34 -9.03 -36.33
CA ASN A 421 7.76 -10.31 -35.77
C ASN A 421 7.90 -10.18 -34.25
N TYR A 422 6.89 -10.68 -33.55
CA TYR A 422 6.82 -10.70 -32.09
C TYR A 422 6.31 -12.05 -31.58
N CYS A 423 6.57 -12.31 -30.30
CA CYS A 423 5.99 -13.46 -29.61
C CYS A 423 5.42 -13.01 -28.28
N ARG A 424 4.18 -13.42 -27.97
CA ARG A 424 3.54 -13.20 -26.65
C ARG A 424 4.32 -13.96 -25.59
N ILE A 425 4.64 -13.33 -24.46
CA ILE A 425 5.60 -13.86 -23.49
C ILE A 425 4.91 -14.40 -22.22
N PRO A 426 4.78 -15.73 -22.08
CA PRO A 426 4.58 -16.36 -20.78
C PRO A 426 5.75 -16.05 -19.83
N MET A 427 5.45 -15.55 -18.63
CA MET A 427 6.44 -15.29 -17.57
C MET A 427 5.81 -15.43 -16.18
N GLY A 428 6.66 -15.48 -15.15
CA GLY A 428 6.22 -15.54 -13.76
C GLY A 428 5.63 -14.22 -13.26
N PRO A 429 4.80 -14.24 -12.21
CA PRO A 429 4.11 -13.05 -11.72
C PRO A 429 5.05 -12.01 -11.12
N ILE A 430 6.19 -12.41 -10.55
CA ILE A 430 7.19 -11.48 -10.00
C ILE A 430 7.83 -10.65 -11.12
N THR A 431 8.22 -11.28 -12.24
CA THR A 431 8.78 -10.57 -13.40
C THR A 431 7.73 -9.68 -14.03
N ALA A 432 6.49 -10.17 -14.17
CA ALA A 432 5.37 -9.37 -14.66
C ALA A 432 5.13 -8.14 -13.78
N GLN A 433 5.18 -8.28 -12.45
CA GLN A 433 5.03 -7.15 -11.54
C GLN A 433 6.17 -6.13 -11.69
N LYS A 434 7.43 -6.56 -11.79
CA LYS A 434 8.58 -5.65 -12.00
C LYS A 434 8.43 -4.83 -13.28
N VAL A 435 7.97 -5.46 -14.35
CA VAL A 435 7.71 -4.78 -15.63
C VAL A 435 6.51 -3.83 -15.49
N ALA A 436 5.46 -4.24 -14.77
CA ALA A 436 4.30 -3.39 -14.54
C ALA A 436 4.68 -2.10 -13.79
N ASP A 437 5.45 -2.24 -12.70
CA ASP A 437 5.94 -1.12 -11.90
C ASP A 437 6.81 -0.16 -12.74
N PHE A 438 7.70 -0.72 -13.56
CA PHE A 438 8.56 0.08 -14.44
C PHE A 438 7.77 0.83 -15.53
N PHE A 439 6.76 0.18 -16.11
CA PHE A 439 5.92 0.78 -17.15
C PHE A 439 4.83 1.72 -16.61
N GLY A 440 4.62 1.79 -15.30
CA GLY A 440 3.50 2.53 -14.71
C GLY A 440 2.14 1.88 -15.01
N THR A 441 2.12 0.55 -15.06
CA THR A 441 0.94 -0.27 -15.31
C THR A 441 0.60 -1.15 -14.10
N ALA A 442 -0.47 -1.94 -14.21
CA ALA A 442 -0.86 -2.96 -13.25
C ALA A 442 -1.39 -4.20 -13.97
N LEU A 443 -1.42 -5.33 -13.28
CA LEU A 443 -2.10 -6.55 -13.73
C LEU A 443 -3.63 -6.41 -13.52
N PRO A 444 -4.47 -7.05 -14.35
CA PRO A 444 -5.93 -6.99 -14.23
C PRO A 444 -6.43 -7.73 -13.00
N THR A 445 -7.63 -7.39 -12.55
CA THR A 445 -8.44 -8.29 -11.72
C THR A 445 -9.29 -9.20 -12.60
N ARG A 446 -9.84 -10.28 -12.01
CA ARG A 446 -10.86 -11.12 -12.65
C ARG A 446 -11.98 -10.32 -13.31
N LYS A 447 -12.51 -9.32 -12.60
CA LYS A 447 -13.61 -8.47 -13.06
C LYS A 447 -13.23 -7.72 -14.35
N LEU A 448 -12.03 -7.13 -14.36
CA LEU A 448 -11.54 -6.38 -15.53
C LEU A 448 -11.18 -7.31 -16.70
N VAL A 449 -10.64 -8.51 -16.46
CA VAL A 449 -10.43 -9.50 -17.55
C VAL A 449 -11.74 -9.81 -18.27
N ASN A 450 -12.84 -10.02 -17.53
CA ASN A 450 -14.15 -10.25 -18.14
C ASN A 450 -14.64 -9.05 -18.96
N HIS A 451 -14.49 -7.83 -18.43
CA HIS A 451 -14.91 -6.61 -19.13
C HIS A 451 -14.07 -6.36 -20.40
N ILE A 452 -12.76 -6.62 -20.35
CA ILE A 452 -11.86 -6.57 -21.51
C ILE A 452 -12.33 -7.56 -22.58
N TYR A 453 -12.62 -8.81 -22.21
CA TYR A 453 -13.11 -9.81 -23.16
C TYR A 453 -14.43 -9.39 -23.82
N GLN A 454 -15.38 -8.88 -23.04
CA GLN A 454 -16.67 -8.40 -23.56
C GLN A 454 -16.50 -7.32 -24.63
N ASN A 455 -15.59 -6.37 -24.39
CA ASN A 455 -15.31 -5.24 -25.28
C ASN A 455 -14.25 -5.53 -26.34
N ALA A 456 -13.65 -6.72 -26.37
CA ALA A 456 -12.67 -7.08 -27.40
C ALA A 456 -13.27 -7.00 -28.80
N GLU A 457 -12.59 -6.27 -29.68
CA GLU A 457 -12.89 -6.12 -31.11
C GLU A 457 -12.75 -7.46 -31.85
N ILE A 458 -11.72 -8.23 -31.48
CA ILE A 458 -11.46 -9.57 -32.02
C ILE A 458 -11.48 -10.59 -30.88
N LYS A 459 -12.40 -11.56 -30.97
CA LYS A 459 -12.51 -12.69 -30.02
C LYS A 459 -12.05 -13.96 -30.72
N LEU A 460 -10.97 -14.56 -30.22
CA LEU A 460 -10.40 -15.78 -30.79
C LEU A 460 -10.69 -16.99 -29.90
N ALA A 461 -10.73 -18.18 -30.51
CA ALA A 461 -11.00 -19.40 -29.77
C ALA A 461 -9.73 -19.88 -29.03
N PRO A 462 -9.85 -20.35 -27.77
CA PRO A 462 -8.75 -20.96 -27.03
C PRO A 462 -8.07 -22.10 -27.79
N VAL A 463 -6.73 -22.08 -27.89
CA VAL A 463 -5.93 -23.17 -28.48
C VAL A 463 -5.35 -24.05 -27.36
N THR A 464 -5.83 -25.29 -27.26
CA THR A 464 -5.44 -26.23 -26.18
C THR A 464 -4.53 -27.35 -26.68
N TYR A 465 -3.58 -27.80 -25.86
CA TYR A 465 -2.74 -28.97 -26.14
C TYR A 465 -2.87 -30.04 -25.06
N PHE A 466 -2.77 -31.31 -25.45
CA PHE A 466 -2.70 -32.40 -24.50
C PHE A 466 -1.40 -32.30 -23.67
N PRO A 467 -1.45 -32.49 -22.33
CA PRO A 467 -0.25 -32.48 -21.50
C PRO A 467 0.68 -33.65 -21.85
N VAL A 468 1.93 -33.34 -22.20
CA VAL A 468 2.99 -34.33 -22.45
C VAL A 468 4.20 -33.98 -21.57
N GLY A 469 4.31 -34.60 -20.40
CA GLY A 469 5.33 -34.25 -19.41
C GLY A 469 5.29 -32.76 -19.08
N ASN A 470 6.44 -32.09 -19.07
CA ASN A 470 6.56 -30.64 -18.90
C ASN A 470 6.70 -29.88 -20.24
N ALA A 471 6.38 -30.48 -21.39
CA ALA A 471 6.57 -29.85 -22.70
C ALA A 471 5.77 -28.54 -22.84
N ASN A 472 4.64 -28.41 -22.13
CA ASN A 472 3.80 -27.23 -22.12
C ASN A 472 4.43 -26.01 -21.40
N GLU A 473 5.49 -26.22 -20.63
CA GLU A 473 6.25 -25.18 -19.91
C GLU A 473 7.53 -24.77 -20.67
N LYS A 474 7.76 -25.34 -21.86
CA LYS A 474 8.97 -25.13 -22.66
C LYS A 474 8.73 -24.15 -23.80
N VAL A 475 9.79 -23.43 -24.16
CA VAL A 475 9.81 -22.40 -25.21
C VAL A 475 9.28 -22.89 -26.58
N PRO A 476 9.56 -24.14 -27.05
CA PRO A 476 8.96 -24.63 -28.29
C PRO A 476 7.43 -24.58 -28.29
N LYS A 477 6.79 -24.87 -27.15
CA LYS A 477 5.33 -24.79 -27.06
C LYS A 477 4.83 -23.35 -27.02
N PHE A 478 5.64 -22.42 -26.50
CA PHE A 478 5.29 -21.00 -26.49
C PHE A 478 5.27 -20.44 -27.92
N ILE A 479 6.25 -20.82 -28.74
CA ILE A 479 6.32 -20.49 -30.17
C ILE A 479 5.11 -21.09 -30.89
N GLU A 480 4.88 -22.40 -30.77
CA GLU A 480 3.76 -23.10 -31.44
C GLU A 480 2.40 -22.48 -31.09
N HIS A 481 2.21 -22.08 -29.83
CA HIS A 481 0.98 -21.45 -29.39
C HIS A 481 0.85 -20.00 -29.88
N ASN A 482 1.94 -19.25 -29.94
CA ASN A 482 1.94 -17.91 -30.54
C ASN A 482 1.54 -17.98 -32.02
N ASP A 483 2.15 -18.88 -32.79
CA ASP A 483 1.86 -19.06 -34.22
C ASP A 483 0.39 -19.45 -34.45
N ALA A 484 -0.17 -20.31 -33.59
CA ALA A 484 -1.58 -20.68 -33.66
C ALA A 484 -2.53 -19.49 -33.36
N ILE A 485 -2.15 -18.57 -32.48
CA ILE A 485 -2.91 -17.34 -32.23
C ILE A 485 -2.78 -16.38 -33.42
N GLU A 486 -1.58 -16.17 -33.94
CA GLU A 486 -1.34 -15.32 -35.12
C GLU A 486 -2.13 -15.81 -36.34
N GLN A 487 -2.11 -17.11 -36.61
CA GLN A 487 -2.88 -17.69 -37.72
C GLN A 487 -4.39 -17.43 -37.57
N GLN A 488 -4.93 -17.56 -36.34
CA GLN A 488 -6.34 -17.24 -36.08
C GLN A 488 -6.62 -15.74 -36.24
N PHE A 489 -5.72 -14.89 -35.75
CA PHE A 489 -5.84 -13.44 -35.85
C PHE A 489 -5.86 -12.97 -37.31
N GLU A 490 -4.90 -13.42 -38.11
CA GLU A 490 -4.83 -13.16 -39.56
C GLU A 490 -6.08 -13.69 -40.29
N SER A 491 -6.52 -14.91 -39.96
CA SER A 491 -7.71 -15.52 -40.57
C SER A 491 -9.00 -14.76 -40.22
N SER A 492 -9.02 -14.02 -39.11
CA SER A 492 -10.13 -13.16 -38.72
C SER A 492 -10.11 -11.78 -39.40
N GLY A 493 -9.05 -11.47 -40.16
CA GLY A 493 -8.81 -10.13 -40.73
C GLY A 493 -8.35 -9.11 -39.69
N GLY A 494 -7.77 -9.58 -38.58
CA GLY A 494 -7.29 -8.74 -37.49
C GLY A 494 -6.16 -7.82 -37.91
N ILE A 495 -6.13 -6.63 -37.32
CA ILE A 495 -5.09 -5.62 -37.54
C ILE A 495 -4.36 -5.38 -36.21
N PRO A 496 -3.02 -5.43 -36.16
CA PRO A 496 -2.27 -5.16 -34.94
C PRO A 496 -2.72 -3.86 -34.26
N GLY A 497 -2.85 -3.90 -32.93
CA GLY A 497 -3.37 -2.79 -32.15
C GLY A 497 -4.89 -2.84 -31.92
N GLN A 498 -5.65 -3.77 -32.50
CA GLN A 498 -7.04 -4.01 -32.09
C GLN A 498 -7.12 -4.69 -30.71
N LEU A 499 -8.17 -4.40 -29.93
CA LEU A 499 -8.36 -5.09 -28.64
C LEU A 499 -8.75 -6.56 -28.87
N ILE A 500 -7.88 -7.49 -28.46
CA ILE A 500 -8.12 -8.94 -28.61
C ILE A 500 -8.46 -9.62 -27.29
N GLY A 501 -9.27 -10.70 -27.33
CA GLY A 501 -9.63 -11.51 -26.16
C GLY A 501 -9.77 -13.00 -26.45
N GLY A 502 -9.66 -13.83 -25.40
CA GLY A 502 -9.93 -15.27 -25.44
C GLY A 502 -8.71 -16.17 -25.64
N THR A 503 -7.52 -15.61 -25.90
CA THR A 503 -6.36 -16.40 -26.34
C THR A 503 -5.51 -16.99 -25.21
N LYS A 504 -5.49 -16.37 -24.02
CA LYS A 504 -4.64 -16.77 -22.88
C LYS A 504 -5.39 -16.77 -21.54
N LYS A 505 -4.77 -17.40 -20.53
CA LYS A 505 -5.08 -17.26 -19.10
C LYS A 505 -4.32 -16.06 -18.56
N ASP A 506 -5.04 -15.07 -18.06
CA ASP A 506 -4.46 -13.86 -17.49
C ASP A 506 -3.88 -14.15 -16.10
N VAL A 507 -2.66 -13.67 -15.85
CA VAL A 507 -2.15 -13.48 -14.49
C VAL A 507 -2.83 -12.26 -13.90
N VAL A 508 -3.46 -12.41 -12.73
CA VAL A 508 -4.36 -11.39 -12.16
C VAL A 508 -3.97 -10.97 -10.74
N LEU A 509 -4.40 -9.76 -10.34
CA LEU A 509 -4.40 -9.31 -8.96
C LEU A 509 -5.56 -9.95 -8.19
N SER A 510 -5.29 -10.41 -6.97
CA SER A 510 -6.28 -11.04 -6.11
C SER A 510 -5.87 -11.08 -4.63
N ASN A 511 -6.83 -11.16 -3.70
CA ASN A 511 -6.56 -11.49 -2.29
C ASN A 511 -5.87 -12.86 -2.14
N LYS A 512 -5.98 -13.73 -3.14
CA LYS A 512 -5.29 -15.03 -3.18
C LYS A 512 -3.77 -14.94 -3.29
N ILE A 513 -3.21 -13.78 -3.61
CA ILE A 513 -1.75 -13.55 -3.66
C ILE A 513 -1.13 -13.74 -2.28
N ILE A 514 -1.82 -13.30 -1.23
CA ILE A 514 -1.36 -13.38 0.17
C ILE A 514 -2.05 -14.51 0.94
N ASP A 515 -2.58 -15.52 0.24
CA ASP A 515 -3.19 -16.68 0.87
C ASP A 515 -2.16 -17.38 1.78
N PRO A 516 -2.33 -17.35 3.12
CA PRO A 516 -1.33 -17.89 4.04
C PRO A 516 -1.22 -19.42 3.92
N SER A 517 -2.23 -20.09 3.36
CA SER A 517 -2.17 -21.53 3.08
C SER A 517 -1.35 -21.87 1.83
N ARG A 518 -1.07 -20.87 0.98
CA ARG A 518 -0.39 -21.00 -0.31
C ARG A 518 0.53 -19.79 -0.59
N PRO A 519 1.59 -19.60 0.21
CA PRO A 519 2.57 -18.54 -0.05
C PRO A 519 3.30 -18.79 -1.37
N ASN A 520 3.71 -17.72 -2.07
CA ASN A 520 4.48 -17.79 -3.33
C ASN A 520 3.76 -18.53 -4.47
N HIS A 521 2.47 -18.22 -4.67
CA HIS A 521 1.65 -18.80 -5.73
C HIS A 521 1.20 -17.74 -6.75
N VAL A 522 1.10 -18.15 -8.01
CA VAL A 522 0.54 -17.33 -9.09
C VAL A 522 -0.99 -17.43 -9.07
N VAL A 523 -1.68 -16.30 -9.24
CA VAL A 523 -3.13 -16.26 -9.43
C VAL A 523 -3.46 -16.08 -10.90
N ILE A 524 -4.19 -17.04 -11.46
CA ILE A 524 -4.58 -17.06 -12.88
C ILE A 524 -6.09 -17.16 -13.08
N TYR A 525 -6.58 -16.56 -14.15
CA TYR A 525 -8.00 -16.55 -14.53
C TYR A 525 -8.19 -16.34 -16.04
N GLY A 526 -9.32 -16.80 -16.59
CA GLY A 526 -9.80 -16.38 -17.92
C GLY A 526 -9.70 -17.48 -18.98
N TRP A 527 -9.08 -17.16 -20.11
CA TRP A 527 -9.04 -18.04 -21.29
C TRP A 527 -10.44 -18.37 -21.81
N HIS A 528 -11.17 -17.31 -22.15
CA HIS A 528 -12.60 -17.34 -22.46
C HIS A 528 -12.89 -18.06 -23.78
N LYS A 529 -13.87 -18.97 -23.74
CA LYS A 529 -14.54 -19.50 -24.92
C LYS A 529 -15.28 -18.38 -25.66
N LEU A 530 -15.67 -18.61 -26.92
CA LEU A 530 -16.41 -17.63 -27.74
C LEU A 530 -17.77 -17.21 -27.17
N ASP A 531 -18.35 -18.02 -26.28
CA ASP A 531 -19.57 -17.71 -25.54
C ASP A 531 -19.32 -16.79 -24.32
N GLY A 532 -18.06 -16.48 -24.01
CA GLY A 532 -17.66 -15.65 -22.88
C GLY A 532 -17.46 -16.41 -21.56
N ASP A 533 -17.60 -17.73 -21.53
CA ASP A 533 -17.29 -18.50 -20.34
C ASP A 533 -15.76 -18.72 -20.21
N PRO A 534 -15.17 -18.50 -19.02
CA PRO A 534 -13.75 -18.78 -18.79
C PRO A 534 -13.48 -20.30 -18.72
N ILE A 535 -12.44 -20.77 -19.40
CA ILE A 535 -11.93 -22.14 -19.20
C ILE A 535 -11.17 -22.24 -17.87
N GLN A 536 -10.43 -21.18 -17.51
CA GLN A 536 -9.63 -21.11 -16.29
C GLN A 536 -10.40 -20.36 -15.18
N PRO A 537 -10.92 -21.04 -14.15
CA PRO A 537 -11.45 -20.37 -12.97
C PRO A 537 -10.33 -19.69 -12.18
N LEU A 538 -10.71 -18.76 -11.29
CA LEU A 538 -9.76 -18.01 -10.46
C LEU A 538 -9.09 -18.95 -9.46
N THR A 539 -7.79 -19.18 -9.61
CA THR A 539 -7.06 -20.18 -8.82
C THR A 539 -5.64 -19.74 -8.49
N ASN A 540 -5.11 -20.23 -7.37
CA ASN A 540 -3.74 -20.07 -6.89
C ASN A 540 -3.09 -21.43 -6.57
N ILE A 541 -3.41 -22.48 -7.34
CA ILE A 541 -2.91 -23.85 -7.08
C ILE A 541 -1.46 -24.08 -7.53
N HIS A 542 -0.90 -23.17 -8.32
CA HIS A 542 0.45 -23.28 -8.84
C HIS A 542 1.37 -22.29 -8.15
N ASN A 543 2.60 -22.71 -7.85
CA ASN A 543 3.63 -21.81 -7.35
C ASN A 543 3.95 -20.72 -8.40
N ASP A 544 4.59 -19.65 -7.96
CA ASP A 544 4.98 -18.51 -8.79
C ASP A 544 6.03 -18.84 -9.89
N SER A 545 6.67 -20.00 -9.81
CA SER A 545 7.59 -20.49 -10.84
C SER A 545 6.91 -21.25 -11.99
N TYR A 546 5.61 -21.56 -11.85
CA TYR A 546 4.85 -22.28 -12.88
C TYR A 546 4.45 -21.34 -14.02
N VAL A 547 4.91 -21.64 -15.23
CA VAL A 547 4.58 -20.88 -16.45
C VAL A 547 4.40 -21.85 -17.61
N ASP A 548 3.20 -21.90 -18.16
CA ASP A 548 2.88 -22.70 -19.35
C ASP A 548 2.58 -21.81 -20.57
N TYR A 549 2.45 -22.43 -21.74
CA TYR A 549 2.16 -21.74 -23.00
C TYR A 549 0.91 -20.86 -22.96
N SER A 550 -0.05 -21.19 -22.09
CA SER A 550 -1.34 -20.52 -21.99
C SER A 550 -1.32 -19.30 -21.08
N HIS A 551 -0.23 -19.07 -20.32
CA HIS A 551 -0.06 -17.83 -19.56
C HIS A 551 -0.03 -16.62 -20.49
N GLY A 552 -0.75 -15.58 -20.06
CA GLY A 552 -0.81 -14.28 -20.69
C GLY A 552 -0.63 -13.18 -19.64
N ILE A 553 0.25 -12.24 -19.95
CA ILE A 553 0.40 -11.00 -19.19
C ILE A 553 -0.29 -9.90 -19.98
N ARG A 554 -1.36 -9.33 -19.43
CA ARG A 554 -2.00 -8.14 -19.99
C ARG A 554 -1.88 -7.03 -18.98
N TYR A 555 -1.46 -5.85 -19.43
CA TYR A 555 -1.32 -4.70 -18.56
C TYR A 555 -2.44 -3.69 -18.76
N LEU A 556 -2.79 -3.00 -17.67
CA LEU A 556 -3.61 -1.81 -17.68
C LEU A 556 -2.77 -0.64 -17.20
N LYS A 557 -3.01 0.56 -17.74
CA LYS A 557 -2.44 1.77 -17.16
C LYS A 557 -2.85 1.85 -15.68
N SER A 558 -1.89 2.09 -14.79
CA SER A 558 -2.17 2.12 -13.34
C SER A 558 -3.12 3.28 -13.00
N GLU A 559 -2.95 4.43 -13.65
CA GLU A 559 -3.88 5.56 -13.54
C GLU A 559 -5.22 5.23 -14.21
N ILE A 560 -6.29 5.39 -13.45
CA ILE A 560 -7.69 5.24 -13.87
C ILE A 560 -8.47 6.48 -13.48
N LYS A 561 -9.66 6.68 -14.06
CA LYS A 561 -10.60 7.72 -13.60
C LYS A 561 -11.88 7.10 -13.08
N ILE A 562 -12.30 7.53 -11.90
CA ILE A 562 -13.58 7.19 -11.29
C ILE A 562 -14.40 8.47 -11.20
N ASN A 563 -15.52 8.54 -11.93
CA ASN A 563 -16.36 9.74 -12.06
C ASN A 563 -15.55 10.98 -12.51
N GLY A 564 -14.60 10.77 -13.43
CA GLY A 564 -13.68 11.83 -13.91
C GLY A 564 -12.55 12.19 -12.94
N THR A 565 -12.56 11.68 -11.71
CA THR A 565 -11.49 11.90 -10.72
C THR A 565 -10.40 10.85 -10.88
N LYS A 566 -9.14 11.28 -10.95
CA LYS A 566 -8.00 10.38 -11.07
C LYS A 566 -7.81 9.54 -9.80
N SER A 567 -7.53 8.25 -9.98
CA SER A 567 -7.11 7.29 -8.95
C SER A 567 -6.10 6.32 -9.56
N THR A 568 -5.63 5.34 -8.80
CA THR A 568 -4.86 4.21 -9.34
C THR A 568 -5.56 2.88 -9.08
N ILE A 569 -5.25 1.86 -9.88
CA ILE A 569 -5.72 0.49 -9.66
C ILE A 569 -5.36 0.04 -8.25
N GLN A 570 -4.11 0.24 -7.82
CA GLN A 570 -3.63 -0.17 -6.51
C GLN A 570 -4.36 0.55 -5.37
N THR A 571 -4.55 1.88 -5.46
CA THR A 571 -5.27 2.66 -4.43
C THR A 571 -6.72 2.21 -4.34
N THR A 572 -7.38 2.05 -5.49
CA THR A 572 -8.78 1.65 -5.56
C THR A 572 -8.98 0.23 -5.03
N LEU A 573 -8.05 -0.69 -5.30
CA LEU A 573 -8.14 -2.06 -4.77
C LEU A 573 -7.96 -2.15 -3.25
N LYS A 574 -7.23 -1.21 -2.63
CA LYS A 574 -7.06 -1.12 -1.17
C LYS A 574 -8.23 -0.47 -0.45
N ASP A 575 -9.08 0.27 -1.15
CA ASP A 575 -10.21 0.99 -0.57
C ASP A 575 -11.35 0.03 -0.17
N ASP A 576 -11.85 0.13 1.07
CA ASP A 576 -12.86 -0.78 1.64
C ASP A 576 -14.21 -0.76 0.89
N VAL A 577 -14.49 0.27 0.10
CA VAL A 577 -15.75 0.44 -0.65
C VAL A 577 -15.51 0.38 -2.16
N LEU A 578 -14.56 1.19 -2.65
CA LEU A 578 -14.30 1.39 -4.07
C LEU A 578 -13.60 0.20 -4.73
N TYR A 579 -12.98 -0.72 -3.97
CA TYR A 579 -12.38 -1.93 -4.56
C TYR A 579 -13.40 -2.69 -5.41
N LYS A 580 -14.69 -2.65 -5.03
CA LYS A 580 -15.76 -3.36 -5.72
C LYS A 580 -16.03 -2.85 -7.13
N ILE A 581 -15.63 -1.62 -7.45
CA ILE A 581 -15.72 -1.06 -8.80
C ILE A 581 -14.86 -1.89 -9.75
N ILE A 582 -13.64 -2.24 -9.35
CA ILE A 582 -12.66 -2.94 -10.19
C ILE A 582 -12.35 -4.37 -9.75
N SER A 583 -12.97 -4.88 -8.69
CA SER A 583 -12.80 -6.26 -8.20
C SER A 583 -14.15 -6.87 -7.84
N ASP A 584 -14.28 -8.17 -8.03
CA ASP A 584 -15.48 -8.93 -7.65
C ASP A 584 -15.23 -9.84 -6.44
N GLU A 585 -14.12 -9.63 -5.74
CA GLU A 585 -13.78 -10.35 -4.51
C GLU A 585 -14.65 -9.95 -3.31
N SER A 586 -14.53 -10.70 -2.23
CA SER A 586 -15.32 -10.52 -1.00
C SER A 586 -14.89 -9.32 -0.15
N GLY A 587 -13.67 -8.79 -0.37
CA GLY A 587 -13.14 -7.64 0.36
C GLY A 587 -12.01 -6.95 -0.41
N ALA A 588 -11.62 -5.77 0.07
CA ALA A 588 -10.49 -5.00 -0.45
C ALA A 588 -9.18 -5.79 -0.39
N MET A 589 -8.29 -5.52 -1.33
CA MET A 589 -6.97 -6.14 -1.42
C MET A 589 -5.95 -5.35 -0.60
N SER A 590 -5.51 -5.90 0.52
CA SER A 590 -4.40 -5.33 1.29
C SER A 590 -3.09 -5.32 0.49
N GLN A 591 -2.92 -6.29 -0.43
CA GLN A 591 -1.73 -6.48 -1.25
C GLN A 591 -2.08 -6.57 -2.75
N PRO A 592 -2.33 -5.44 -3.45
CA PRO A 592 -2.65 -5.42 -4.88
C PRO A 592 -1.38 -5.48 -5.78
N THR A 593 -0.37 -6.24 -5.37
CA THR A 593 0.90 -6.44 -6.10
C THR A 593 1.57 -7.74 -5.65
N TYR A 594 2.25 -8.44 -6.57
CA TYR A 594 2.99 -9.67 -6.25
C TYR A 594 4.32 -9.43 -5.54
N ILE A 595 4.86 -8.21 -5.58
CA ILE A 595 6.08 -7.84 -4.86
C ILE A 595 5.65 -7.27 -3.52
N LEU A 596 5.98 -7.98 -2.44
CA LEU A 596 5.83 -7.44 -1.08
C LEU A 596 6.72 -6.21 -0.96
N ASP A 597 6.13 -5.07 -0.61
CA ASP A 597 6.88 -3.85 -0.41
C ASP A 597 7.64 -3.97 0.92
N THR A 598 8.92 -4.34 0.83
CA THR A 598 9.80 -4.47 1.99
C THR A 598 10.06 -3.14 2.69
N ASN A 599 9.64 -2.01 2.10
CA ASN A 599 9.74 -0.70 2.71
C ASN A 599 8.47 -0.28 3.44
N LEU A 600 7.32 -0.98 3.31
CA LEU A 600 6.15 -0.69 4.15
C LEU A 600 6.49 -0.91 5.63
N PRO A 601 5.99 -0.04 6.53
CA PRO A 601 6.18 -0.25 7.96
C PRO A 601 5.38 -1.49 8.40
N ALA A 602 5.88 -2.19 9.42
CA ALA A 602 5.19 -3.34 9.97
C ALA A 602 3.87 -2.94 10.66
N LYS A 603 2.90 -3.87 10.73
CA LYS A 603 1.71 -3.71 11.59
C LYS A 603 2.18 -3.45 13.04
N PRO A 604 1.65 -2.42 13.76
CA PRO A 604 1.90 -2.29 15.19
C PRO A 604 1.51 -3.57 15.94
N LYS A 605 2.32 -3.96 16.94
CA LYS A 605 2.08 -5.20 17.72
C LYS A 605 1.99 -4.94 19.22
N SER A 606 2.94 -4.19 19.77
CA SER A 606 2.97 -3.83 21.19
C SER A 606 2.24 -2.49 21.40
N PHE A 607 0.98 -2.54 21.82
CA PHE A 607 0.18 -1.36 22.15
C PHE A 607 -0.93 -1.65 23.18
N GLY A 608 -1.50 -0.59 23.75
CA GLY A 608 -2.62 -0.69 24.67
C GLY A 608 -3.28 0.64 24.99
N LEU A 609 -4.31 0.57 25.84
CA LEU A 609 -5.17 1.69 26.26
C LEU A 609 -5.11 1.85 27.78
N LYS A 610 -4.72 3.04 28.25
CA LYS A 610 -4.71 3.42 29.66
C LYS A 610 -5.74 4.51 29.94
N ILE A 611 -6.40 4.46 31.10
CA ILE A 611 -7.33 5.50 31.54
C ILE A 611 -6.51 6.57 32.27
N GLU A 612 -6.51 7.81 31.79
CA GLU A 612 -5.82 8.92 32.47
C GLU A 612 -6.74 9.64 33.47
N SER A 613 -7.98 9.89 33.05
CA SER A 613 -9.04 10.50 33.85
C SER A 613 -10.41 10.16 33.27
N ASP A 614 -11.49 10.57 33.92
CA ASP A 614 -12.85 10.39 33.38
C ASP A 614 -12.94 11.05 32.00
N GLY A 615 -13.39 10.28 31.02
CA GLY A 615 -13.51 10.70 29.62
C GLY A 615 -12.19 10.79 28.85
N VAL A 616 -11.05 10.35 29.42
CA VAL A 616 -9.74 10.41 28.77
C VAL A 616 -9.05 9.05 28.75
N VAL A 617 -8.74 8.57 27.54
CA VAL A 617 -8.01 7.31 27.31
C VAL A 617 -6.74 7.60 26.51
N LYS A 618 -5.61 7.17 27.04
CA LYS A 618 -4.30 7.23 26.39
C LYS A 618 -4.01 5.94 25.65
N VAL A 619 -3.80 6.06 24.35
CA VAL A 619 -3.19 5.03 23.51
C VAL A 619 -1.68 5.08 23.73
N VAL A 620 -1.07 3.95 24.03
CA VAL A 620 0.39 3.79 24.15
C VAL A 620 0.86 2.65 23.25
N LEU A 621 1.99 2.80 22.58
CA LEU A 621 2.56 1.78 21.69
C LEU A 621 4.09 1.84 21.67
N ASP A 622 4.73 0.73 21.33
CA ASP A 622 6.15 0.75 20.97
C ASP A 622 6.34 1.33 19.56
N SER A 623 7.52 1.91 19.33
CA SER A 623 7.86 2.44 18.01
C SER A 623 7.95 1.33 16.97
N VAL A 624 7.30 1.50 15.82
CA VAL A 624 7.45 0.64 14.65
C VAL A 624 8.64 1.12 13.80
N SER A 625 9.55 0.22 13.46
CA SER A 625 10.70 0.52 12.59
C SER A 625 10.24 1.02 11.22
N ASN A 626 10.88 2.09 10.71
CA ASN A 626 10.56 2.74 9.43
C ASN A 626 9.14 3.32 9.35
N ALA A 627 8.45 3.57 10.47
CA ALA A 627 7.19 4.31 10.48
C ALA A 627 7.46 5.81 10.70
N ASP A 628 6.85 6.65 9.86
CA ASP A 628 6.85 8.11 9.98
C ASP A 628 5.70 8.61 10.86
N GLN A 629 4.54 7.94 10.80
CA GLN A 629 3.34 8.26 11.57
C GLN A 629 2.41 7.06 11.75
N TYR A 630 1.35 7.23 12.55
CA TYR A 630 0.36 6.22 12.91
C TYR A 630 -1.06 6.73 12.65
N HIS A 631 -1.94 5.79 12.28
CA HIS A 631 -3.36 5.99 12.05
C HIS A 631 -4.15 5.35 13.18
N LEU A 632 -4.85 6.15 13.98
CA LEU A 632 -5.74 5.71 15.05
C LEU A 632 -7.19 5.72 14.56
N LEU A 633 -7.77 4.53 14.40
CA LEU A 633 -9.18 4.36 14.10
C LEU A 633 -9.95 4.16 15.39
N THR A 634 -11.09 4.84 15.54
CA THR A 634 -11.95 4.75 16.74
C THR A 634 -13.34 4.23 16.39
N SER A 635 -13.97 3.50 17.30
CA SER A 635 -15.31 2.92 17.11
C SER A 635 -16.08 2.85 18.43
N LYS A 636 -17.42 2.93 18.33
CA LYS A 636 -18.34 2.73 19.47
C LYS A 636 -18.84 1.30 19.60
N ASP A 637 -18.74 0.49 18.55
CA ASP A 637 -19.26 -0.87 18.50
C ASP A 637 -18.20 -1.94 18.21
N GLY A 638 -16.96 -1.53 17.88
CA GLY A 638 -15.84 -2.40 17.53
C GLY A 638 -15.95 -3.02 16.14
N LEU A 639 -16.90 -2.57 15.31
CA LEU A 639 -17.13 -3.04 13.94
C LEU A 639 -17.00 -1.90 12.93
N ASN A 640 -17.68 -0.79 13.19
CA ASN A 640 -17.72 0.37 12.32
C ASN A 640 -16.76 1.43 12.86
N PHE A 641 -15.67 1.67 12.13
CA PHE A 641 -14.62 2.60 12.53
C PHE A 641 -14.76 3.95 11.82
N ASN A 642 -14.52 5.01 12.57
CA ASN A 642 -14.45 6.37 12.04
C ASN A 642 -13.16 6.56 11.22
N PRO A 643 -13.10 7.60 10.36
CA PRO A 643 -11.86 8.01 9.71
C PRO A 643 -10.70 8.16 10.69
N ALA A 644 -9.50 7.79 10.26
CA ALA A 644 -8.33 7.73 11.11
C ALA A 644 -7.90 9.12 11.61
N ILE A 645 -7.47 9.16 12.87
CA ILE A 645 -6.74 10.27 13.46
C ILE A 645 -5.24 9.98 13.27
N VAL A 646 -4.50 10.88 12.63
CA VAL A 646 -3.07 10.71 12.34
C VAL A 646 -2.22 11.36 13.42
N PHE A 647 -1.21 10.64 13.92
CA PHE A 647 -0.28 11.13 14.94
C PHE A 647 1.12 10.52 14.75
N ASN A 648 2.18 11.19 15.20
CA ASN A 648 3.58 10.83 14.91
C ASN A 648 4.42 10.58 16.17
N SER A 649 3.79 10.09 17.23
CA SER A 649 4.47 9.75 18.48
C SER A 649 3.98 8.39 19.00
N THR A 650 4.64 7.85 20.03
CA THR A 650 4.30 6.55 20.64
C THR A 650 3.14 6.63 21.64
N GLU A 651 2.50 7.80 21.75
CA GLU A 651 1.40 8.04 22.67
C GLU A 651 0.36 8.98 22.04
N TYR A 652 -0.92 8.75 22.30
CA TYR A 652 -1.98 9.66 21.87
C TYR A 652 -3.15 9.66 22.86
N SER A 653 -3.66 10.83 23.23
CA SER A 653 -4.75 10.95 24.21
C SER A 653 -6.08 11.26 23.52
N LEU A 654 -7.05 10.36 23.66
CA LEU A 654 -8.43 10.58 23.29
C LEU A 654 -9.16 11.23 24.46
N SER A 655 -9.76 12.40 24.22
CA SER A 655 -10.53 13.16 25.21
C SER A 655 -12.02 13.21 24.85
N ASP A 656 -12.83 13.79 25.73
CA ASP A 656 -14.28 13.97 25.53
C ASP A 656 -15.06 12.67 25.31
N LEU A 657 -14.56 11.56 25.84
CA LEU A 657 -15.21 10.26 25.78
C LEU A 657 -16.30 10.14 26.85
N ALA A 658 -17.37 9.39 26.56
CA ALA A 658 -18.44 9.13 27.53
C ALA A 658 -17.98 8.07 28.56
N PRO A 659 -17.90 8.38 29.87
CA PRO A 659 -17.37 7.46 30.90
C PRO A 659 -18.15 6.14 31.05
N ASP A 660 -19.42 6.12 30.68
CA ASP A 660 -20.29 4.95 30.77
C ASP A 660 -20.43 4.18 29.45
N SER A 661 -19.49 4.35 28.52
CA SER A 661 -19.47 3.64 27.23
C SER A 661 -18.09 3.07 26.93
N ILE A 662 -18.04 2.06 26.07
CA ILE A 662 -16.77 1.48 25.62
C ILE A 662 -16.28 2.25 24.40
N ILE A 663 -14.98 2.55 24.38
CA ILE A 663 -14.26 3.00 23.19
C ILE A 663 -13.47 1.81 22.64
N TYR A 664 -13.59 1.56 21.34
CA TYR A 664 -12.81 0.56 20.61
C TYR A 664 -11.82 1.25 19.68
N ILE A 665 -10.62 0.68 19.51
CA ILE A 665 -9.61 1.24 18.61
C ILE A 665 -8.95 0.19 17.72
N LYS A 666 -8.35 0.67 16.62
CA LYS A 666 -7.30 0.00 15.83
C LYS A 666 -6.18 0.98 15.50
N LEU A 667 -4.99 0.45 15.24
CA LEU A 667 -3.84 1.21 14.77
C LEU A 667 -3.36 0.72 13.39
N ALA A 668 -2.70 1.59 12.64
CA ALA A 668 -1.83 1.23 11.51
C ALA A 668 -0.61 2.17 11.48
N ALA A 669 0.51 1.73 10.92
CA ALA A 669 1.71 2.55 10.73
C ALA A 669 1.82 3.02 9.28
N GLU A 670 2.41 4.18 9.03
CA GLU A 670 2.62 4.74 7.70
C GLU A 670 4.04 5.24 7.51
N ASN A 671 4.56 5.10 6.29
CA ASN A 671 5.70 5.86 5.79
C ASN A 671 5.52 6.24 4.32
N THR A 672 6.57 6.75 3.68
CA THR A 672 6.54 7.14 2.25
C THR A 672 6.14 6.01 1.29
N ALA A 673 6.27 4.74 1.68
CA ALA A 673 5.86 3.58 0.89
C ALA A 673 4.36 3.24 1.05
N GLY A 674 3.72 3.72 2.11
CA GLY A 674 2.28 3.60 2.37
C GLY A 674 1.95 3.15 3.80
N ILE A 675 0.70 2.70 3.97
CA ILE A 675 0.12 2.32 5.27
C ILE A 675 0.14 0.79 5.45
N SER A 676 0.52 0.33 6.64
CA SER A 676 0.51 -1.08 7.04
C SER A 676 -0.91 -1.64 7.15
N ALA A 677 -1.04 -2.97 7.33
CA ALA A 677 -2.31 -3.55 7.80
C ALA A 677 -2.72 -2.96 9.16
N SER A 678 -4.02 -2.95 9.47
CA SER A 678 -4.54 -2.53 10.78
C SER A 678 -4.36 -3.61 11.84
N THR A 679 -4.24 -3.20 13.10
CA THR A 679 -4.22 -4.08 14.28
C THR A 679 -5.58 -4.75 14.53
N GLU A 680 -5.55 -5.74 15.41
CA GLU A 680 -6.69 -6.21 16.19
C GLU A 680 -7.34 -5.09 17.02
N VAL A 681 -8.57 -5.34 17.46
CA VAL A 681 -9.37 -4.36 18.21
C VAL A 681 -9.02 -4.44 19.69
N LEU A 682 -8.68 -3.29 20.26
CA LEU A 682 -8.59 -3.07 21.71
C LEU A 682 -9.74 -2.20 22.20
N ALA A 683 -10.00 -2.23 23.51
CA ALA A 683 -11.17 -1.60 24.11
C ALA A 683 -10.89 -1.04 25.52
N ALA A 684 -11.46 0.11 25.83
CA ALA A 684 -11.40 0.67 27.18
C ALA A 684 -12.76 1.26 27.59
N ARG A 685 -13.02 1.31 28.90
CA ARG A 685 -14.10 2.13 29.46
C ARG A 685 -13.45 3.39 30.08
N PRO A 686 -13.72 4.61 29.59
CA PRO A 686 -13.00 5.83 29.95
C PRO A 686 -13.50 6.41 31.28
N LYS A 687 -13.41 5.63 32.36
CA LYS A 687 -13.87 5.99 33.71
C LYS A 687 -12.83 5.56 34.74
N VAL A 688 -12.52 6.46 35.67
CA VAL A 688 -11.51 6.22 36.71
C VAL A 688 -11.97 5.09 37.63
N MET A 689 -11.03 4.21 37.96
CA MET A 689 -11.28 2.96 38.67
C MET A 689 -11.26 3.17 40.19
N ASP A 690 -12.39 3.00 40.87
CA ASP A 690 -12.48 3.23 42.32
C ASP A 690 -12.08 2.01 43.19
N THR A 691 -12.23 0.75 42.74
CA THR A 691 -12.00 -0.39 43.66
C THR A 691 -11.36 -1.67 43.10
N SER A 692 -11.31 -1.93 41.78
CA SER A 692 -10.58 -3.09 41.21
C SER A 692 -10.13 -2.82 39.78
N LYS A 693 -8.82 -2.64 39.54
CA LYS A 693 -8.29 -2.44 38.19
C LYS A 693 -8.33 -3.75 37.40
N ILE A 694 -8.99 -3.74 36.24
CA ILE A 694 -9.08 -4.88 35.31
C ILE A 694 -8.28 -4.58 34.05
N LEU A 695 -7.45 -5.55 33.63
CA LEU A 695 -6.78 -5.53 32.33
C LEU A 695 -7.30 -6.66 31.46
N LEU A 696 -7.74 -6.34 30.24
CA LEU A 696 -7.99 -7.32 29.19
C LEU A 696 -6.72 -7.45 28.36
N VAL A 697 -6.15 -8.65 28.31
CA VAL A 697 -5.00 -8.97 27.47
C VAL A 697 -5.48 -9.70 26.24
N TYR A 698 -5.27 -9.09 25.07
CA TYR A 698 -5.51 -9.73 23.80
C TYR A 698 -4.25 -10.52 23.41
N GLY A 699 -4.30 -11.84 23.50
CA GLY A 699 -3.16 -12.73 23.20
C GLY A 699 -3.48 -13.76 22.13
N PHE A 700 -4.42 -13.46 21.23
CA PHE A 700 -4.84 -14.37 20.18
C PHE A 700 -4.25 -13.96 18.83
N ASP A 701 -3.13 -14.59 18.48
CA ASP A 701 -2.29 -14.21 17.33
C ASP A 701 -2.59 -15.06 16.08
N ARG A 702 -3.20 -16.23 16.26
CA ARG A 702 -3.53 -17.14 15.15
C ARG A 702 -4.52 -16.57 14.14
N THR A 703 -4.12 -16.57 12.87
CA THR A 703 -5.02 -16.39 11.72
C THR A 703 -5.82 -17.66 11.42
N SER A 704 -7.02 -17.81 12.00
CA SER A 704 -7.95 -18.93 11.75
C SER A 704 -9.27 -18.48 11.10
N ALA A 705 -9.94 -19.41 10.39
CA ALA A 705 -11.19 -19.11 9.69
C ALA A 705 -12.30 -18.76 10.69
N GLY A 706 -12.85 -17.55 10.59
CA GLY A 706 -13.83 -17.00 11.54
C GLY A 706 -13.23 -16.10 12.62
N ASN A 707 -11.90 -16.01 12.73
CA ASN A 707 -11.25 -14.99 13.55
C ASN A 707 -11.50 -13.61 12.93
N THR A 708 -12.20 -12.75 13.66
CA THR A 708 -12.54 -11.39 13.23
C THR A 708 -11.65 -10.33 13.86
N PHE A 709 -10.64 -10.74 14.65
CA PHE A 709 -9.72 -9.89 15.39
C PHE A 709 -10.40 -8.85 16.29
N ASN A 710 -11.61 -9.16 16.76
CA ASN A 710 -12.43 -8.26 17.57
C ASN A 710 -13.07 -8.93 18.81
N PHE A 711 -12.55 -10.09 19.23
CA PHE A 711 -13.09 -10.90 20.32
C PHE A 711 -13.15 -10.20 21.68
N ILE A 712 -12.35 -9.15 21.85
CA ILE A 712 -12.44 -8.27 23.03
C ILE A 712 -13.85 -7.70 23.22
N ARG A 713 -14.65 -7.55 22.16
CA ARG A 713 -16.00 -6.98 22.22
C ARG A 713 -16.92 -7.75 23.17
N GLN A 714 -16.83 -9.08 23.18
CA GLN A 714 -17.68 -9.93 24.00
C GLN A 714 -17.26 -9.89 25.48
N HIS A 715 -15.96 -9.78 25.76
CA HIS A 715 -15.43 -9.60 27.11
C HIS A 715 -15.76 -8.19 27.63
N ALA A 716 -15.39 -7.16 26.88
CA ALA A 716 -15.60 -5.75 27.19
C ALA A 716 -17.08 -5.44 27.48
N SER A 717 -18.00 -5.91 26.63
CA SER A 717 -19.44 -5.72 26.85
C SER A 717 -19.94 -6.46 28.09
N ALA A 718 -19.52 -7.71 28.33
CA ALA A 718 -19.94 -8.46 29.50
C ALA A 718 -19.40 -7.86 30.82
N ILE A 719 -18.20 -7.26 30.80
CA ILE A 719 -17.63 -6.54 31.95
C ILE A 719 -18.38 -5.23 32.20
N LEU A 720 -18.72 -4.46 31.15
CA LEU A 720 -19.50 -3.23 31.26
C LEU A 720 -20.89 -3.47 31.90
N GLU A 721 -21.55 -4.57 31.55
CA GLU A 721 -22.87 -4.95 32.12
C GLU A 721 -22.82 -5.19 33.64
N ASN A 722 -21.63 -5.40 34.20
CA ASN A 722 -21.38 -5.54 35.63
C ASN A 722 -20.84 -4.24 36.27
N ASP A 723 -20.88 -3.12 35.56
CA ASP A 723 -20.42 -1.79 35.95
C ASP A 723 -18.93 -1.71 36.33
N TYR A 724 -18.10 -2.63 35.83
CA TYR A 724 -16.66 -2.55 35.99
C TYR A 724 -16.03 -1.64 34.93
N CYS A 725 -14.85 -1.09 35.27
CA CYS A 725 -13.99 -0.35 34.36
C CYS A 725 -12.78 -1.21 34.01
N PHE A 726 -12.24 -1.02 32.81
CA PHE A 726 -11.14 -1.84 32.32
C PHE A 726 -10.27 -1.09 31.31
N GLU A 727 -9.02 -1.51 31.29
CA GLU A 727 -8.01 -1.18 30.29
C GLU A 727 -7.75 -2.41 29.42
N SER A 728 -7.08 -2.23 28.30
CA SER A 728 -6.69 -3.37 27.45
C SER A 728 -5.33 -3.18 26.81
N ALA A 729 -4.62 -4.28 26.61
CA ALA A 729 -3.32 -4.29 25.95
C ALA A 729 -3.14 -5.59 25.14
N THR A 730 -2.23 -5.58 24.17
CA THR A 730 -1.76 -6.81 23.54
C THR A 730 -0.83 -7.57 24.49
N ASN A 731 -0.68 -8.88 24.27
CA ASN A 731 0.32 -9.69 24.97
C ASN A 731 1.74 -9.14 24.76
N GLU A 732 2.10 -8.64 23.58
CA GLU A 732 3.43 -8.04 23.38
C GLU A 732 3.63 -6.76 24.19
N ALA A 733 2.56 -5.98 24.43
CA ALA A 733 2.65 -4.81 25.31
C ALA A 733 2.93 -5.19 26.77
N ILE A 734 2.54 -6.40 27.20
CA ILE A 734 2.92 -6.94 28.51
C ILE A 734 4.39 -7.38 28.49
N ILE A 735 4.79 -8.15 27.48
CA ILE A 735 6.16 -8.67 27.32
C ILE A 735 7.18 -7.53 27.26
N ASN A 736 6.87 -6.47 26.52
CA ASN A 736 7.74 -5.31 26.33
C ASN A 736 7.68 -4.31 27.50
N GLY A 737 6.80 -4.56 28.49
CA GLY A 737 6.72 -3.75 29.70
C GLY A 737 5.97 -2.42 29.55
N LEU A 738 5.20 -2.22 28.48
CA LEU A 738 4.25 -1.09 28.38
C LEU A 738 3.16 -1.20 29.44
N PHE A 739 2.78 -2.42 29.82
CA PHE A 739 1.81 -2.74 30.86
C PHE A 739 2.40 -3.76 31.84
N ASN A 740 2.22 -3.53 33.14
CA ASN A 740 2.63 -4.45 34.19
C ASN A 740 1.40 -5.12 34.78
N LEU A 741 1.32 -6.45 34.72
CA LEU A 741 0.17 -7.20 35.25
C LEU A 741 -0.12 -6.90 36.72
N ASN A 742 0.92 -6.61 37.51
CA ASN A 742 0.78 -6.32 38.95
C ASN A 742 0.13 -4.96 39.26
N ASP A 743 -0.06 -4.10 38.25
CA ASP A 743 -0.85 -2.86 38.41
C ASP A 743 -2.36 -3.13 38.43
N TYR A 744 -2.77 -4.37 38.15
CA TYR A 744 -4.16 -4.81 38.04
C TYR A 744 -4.48 -5.86 39.09
N LYS A 745 -5.72 -5.88 39.58
CA LYS A 745 -6.17 -6.95 40.49
C LYS A 745 -6.64 -8.16 39.70
N ILE A 746 -7.31 -7.91 38.58
CA ILE A 746 -7.88 -8.93 37.70
C ILE A 746 -7.26 -8.76 36.31
N VAL A 747 -6.80 -9.87 35.74
CA VAL A 747 -6.32 -9.96 34.36
C VAL A 747 -7.21 -10.97 33.62
N ASP A 748 -7.80 -10.54 32.52
CA ASP A 748 -8.61 -11.36 31.61
C ASP A 748 -7.81 -11.62 30.33
N TYR A 749 -7.34 -12.87 30.14
CA TYR A 749 -6.48 -13.27 29.03
C TYR A 749 -7.30 -13.97 27.94
N ILE A 750 -7.39 -13.33 26.77
CA ILE A 750 -8.21 -13.76 25.63
C ILE A 750 -7.33 -14.51 24.64
N LEU A 751 -7.55 -15.82 24.50
CA LEU A 751 -6.69 -16.71 23.69
C LEU A 751 -7.40 -17.36 22.49
N GLY A 752 -8.71 -17.19 22.30
CA GLY A 752 -9.38 -17.69 21.09
C GLY A 752 -9.16 -19.19 20.83
N ASP A 753 -8.74 -19.53 19.60
CA ASP A 753 -8.31 -20.89 19.19
C ASP A 753 -6.78 -21.03 19.02
N GLU A 754 -6.02 -20.37 19.89
CA GLU A 754 -4.56 -20.39 19.83
C GLU A 754 -3.99 -21.83 19.80
N SER A 755 -2.86 -22.04 19.12
CA SER A 755 -2.32 -23.40 18.93
C SER A 755 -0.81 -23.45 18.86
N THR A 756 -0.28 -24.68 18.80
CA THR A 756 1.16 -25.01 18.74
C THR A 756 1.94 -24.31 17.61
N VAL A 757 1.26 -23.70 16.64
CA VAL A 757 1.89 -22.98 15.52
C VAL A 757 2.35 -21.59 15.94
N ASP A 758 1.61 -20.90 16.81
CA ASP A 758 1.88 -19.51 17.20
C ASP A 758 2.27 -19.37 18.71
N GLU A 759 2.43 -20.50 19.42
CA GLU A 759 2.88 -20.63 20.83
C GLU A 759 1.92 -19.98 21.86
N THR A 760 1.02 -20.78 22.44
CA THR A 760 0.14 -20.33 23.53
C THR A 760 0.95 -20.06 24.79
N PHE A 761 0.87 -18.85 25.36
CA PHE A 761 1.70 -18.40 26.49
C PHE A 761 3.18 -18.68 26.26
N SER A 762 3.86 -17.77 25.57
CA SER A 762 5.31 -17.84 25.40
C SER A 762 6.04 -17.93 26.75
N THR A 763 7.28 -18.41 26.74
CA THR A 763 8.13 -18.49 27.96
C THR A 763 8.15 -17.17 28.76
N SER A 764 8.16 -16.02 28.06
CA SER A 764 8.11 -14.70 28.69
C SER A 764 6.78 -14.44 29.39
N GLU A 765 5.66 -14.74 28.73
CA GLU A 765 4.32 -14.58 29.30
C GLU A 765 4.10 -15.51 30.50
N GLN A 766 4.54 -16.77 30.41
CA GLN A 766 4.48 -17.70 31.55
C GLN A 766 5.21 -17.14 32.77
N GLY A 767 6.39 -16.52 32.57
CA GLY A 767 7.13 -15.83 33.61
C GLY A 767 6.35 -14.67 34.25
N LEU A 768 5.72 -13.84 33.43
CA LEU A 768 4.96 -12.66 33.89
C LEU A 768 3.65 -13.06 34.59
N VAL A 769 2.90 -14.01 34.02
CA VAL A 769 1.64 -14.52 34.59
C VAL A 769 1.89 -15.28 35.88
N SER A 770 2.92 -16.13 35.94
CA SER A 770 3.27 -16.83 37.18
C SER A 770 3.70 -15.85 38.28
N ALA A 771 4.46 -14.81 37.96
CA ALA A 771 4.83 -13.77 38.91
C ALA A 771 3.59 -13.01 39.43
N PHE A 772 2.66 -12.66 38.53
CA PHE A 772 1.39 -12.02 38.88
C PHE A 772 0.59 -12.87 39.87
N LEU A 773 0.39 -14.16 39.58
CA LEU A 773 -0.35 -15.09 40.45
C LEU A 773 0.34 -15.30 41.81
N LYS A 774 1.68 -15.38 41.85
CA LYS A 774 2.45 -15.48 43.11
C LYS A 774 2.25 -14.30 44.05
N SER A 775 1.95 -13.13 43.50
CA SER A 775 1.73 -11.89 44.24
C SER A 775 0.28 -11.66 44.68
N GLY A 776 -0.61 -12.66 44.48
CA GLY A 776 -2.03 -12.56 44.83
C GLY A 776 -2.92 -11.99 43.73
N GLY A 777 -2.42 -11.97 42.49
CA GLY A 777 -3.19 -11.63 41.30
C GLY A 777 -4.35 -12.60 41.04
N SER A 778 -5.36 -12.13 40.32
CA SER A 778 -6.53 -12.92 39.91
C SER A 778 -6.60 -13.04 38.39
N LEU A 779 -6.51 -14.25 37.86
CA LEU A 779 -6.47 -14.52 36.43
C LEU A 779 -7.78 -15.16 35.95
N PHE A 780 -8.37 -14.60 34.90
CA PHE A 780 -9.32 -15.29 34.04
C PHE A 780 -8.62 -15.62 32.72
N VAL A 781 -8.72 -16.88 32.28
CA VAL A 781 -8.22 -17.32 30.98
C VAL A 781 -9.27 -18.17 30.28
N SER A 782 -9.47 -17.91 29.00
CA SER A 782 -10.37 -18.70 28.16
C SER A 782 -9.84 -18.86 26.74
N GLY A 783 -9.96 -20.07 26.21
CA GLY A 783 -9.57 -20.41 24.84
C GLY A 783 -9.68 -21.92 24.62
N ALA A 784 -9.62 -22.34 23.35
CA ALA A 784 -9.47 -23.73 22.94
C ALA A 784 -7.98 -24.07 22.75
N GLU A 785 -7.62 -25.36 22.74
CA GLU A 785 -6.28 -25.88 22.43
C GLU A 785 -5.13 -25.44 23.36
N ILE A 786 -5.40 -24.70 24.43
CA ILE A 786 -4.41 -24.27 25.42
C ILE A 786 -3.79 -25.50 26.12
N ALA A 787 -4.62 -26.47 26.52
CA ALA A 787 -4.15 -27.69 27.18
C ALA A 787 -3.41 -28.61 26.20
N TRP A 788 -3.86 -28.67 24.95
CA TRP A 788 -3.17 -29.40 23.89
C TRP A 788 -1.76 -28.85 23.66
N ASP A 789 -1.63 -27.53 23.56
CA ASP A 789 -0.36 -26.86 23.35
C ASP A 789 0.57 -27.00 24.55
N LEU A 790 0.16 -26.54 25.74
CA LEU A 790 1.04 -26.45 26.90
C LEU A 790 1.36 -27.79 27.59
N ASP A 791 0.45 -28.77 27.55
CA ASP A 791 0.64 -30.03 28.30
C ASP A 791 0.83 -31.26 27.40
N TYR A 792 0.02 -31.41 26.35
CA TYR A 792 0.18 -32.55 25.44
C TYR A 792 1.43 -32.40 24.56
N LYS A 793 1.60 -31.24 23.91
CA LYS A 793 2.74 -30.94 23.02
C LYS A 793 3.89 -30.20 23.71
N GLY A 794 3.60 -29.50 24.80
CA GLY A 794 4.52 -28.58 25.45
C GLY A 794 5.77 -29.21 26.06
N SER A 795 6.75 -28.36 26.30
CA SER A 795 8.00 -28.65 26.99
C SER A 795 7.78 -28.98 28.47
N ALA A 796 8.84 -29.37 29.17
CA ALA A 796 8.77 -29.59 30.62
C ALA A 796 8.44 -28.29 31.40
N ALA A 797 8.84 -27.12 30.88
CA ALA A 797 8.51 -25.84 31.47
C ALA A 797 7.01 -25.54 31.28
N ASP A 798 6.48 -25.75 30.07
CA ASP A 798 5.07 -25.53 29.74
C ASP A 798 4.16 -26.38 30.62
N LYS A 799 4.51 -27.66 30.77
CA LYS A 799 3.79 -28.59 31.66
C LYS A 799 3.80 -28.11 33.12
N SER A 800 4.96 -27.67 33.61
CA SER A 800 5.05 -27.12 34.97
C SER A 800 4.20 -25.87 35.11
N PHE A 801 4.20 -24.98 34.12
CA PHE A 801 3.37 -23.79 34.13
C PHE A 801 1.87 -24.15 34.15
N PHE A 802 1.46 -25.04 33.27
CA PHE A 802 0.08 -25.51 33.14
C PHE A 802 -0.43 -26.18 34.43
N HIS A 803 0.37 -27.08 35.01
CA HIS A 803 -0.02 -27.82 36.22
C HIS A 803 0.01 -26.94 37.48
N ASP A 804 1.01 -26.07 37.62
CA ASP A 804 1.24 -25.32 38.86
C ASP A 804 0.47 -24.00 38.92
N TYR A 805 0.22 -23.35 37.77
CA TYR A 805 -0.38 -22.01 37.67
C TYR A 805 -1.72 -22.00 36.94
N LEU A 806 -1.91 -22.76 35.86
CA LEU A 806 -3.26 -22.98 35.30
C LEU A 806 -4.03 -24.12 35.99
N LYS A 807 -3.39 -24.76 36.98
CA LYS A 807 -3.99 -25.75 37.90
C LYS A 807 -4.78 -26.85 37.20
N SER A 808 -4.29 -27.27 36.03
CA SER A 808 -4.97 -28.21 35.14
C SER A 808 -3.99 -29.19 34.54
N GLN A 809 -4.50 -30.32 34.05
CA GLN A 809 -3.78 -31.28 33.20
C GLN A 809 -4.64 -31.59 31.97
N TYR A 810 -4.02 -31.78 30.82
CA TYR A 810 -4.68 -32.17 29.58
C TYR A 810 -5.31 -33.57 29.73
N SER A 811 -6.58 -33.67 29.38
CA SER A 811 -7.32 -34.94 29.36
C SER A 811 -7.55 -35.46 27.95
N ALA A 812 -8.07 -34.62 27.06
CA ALA A 812 -8.43 -34.94 25.69
C ALA A 812 -8.56 -33.67 24.85
N ASP A 813 -8.44 -33.85 23.54
CA ASP A 813 -8.39 -32.82 22.50
C ASP A 813 -9.76 -32.18 22.22
N ALA A 814 -10.83 -32.91 22.56
CA ALA A 814 -12.21 -32.46 22.43
C ALA A 814 -13.11 -33.21 23.43
N PRO A 815 -14.30 -32.70 23.76
CA PRO A 815 -15.25 -33.40 24.62
C PRO A 815 -15.61 -34.76 24.03
N GLY A 816 -15.59 -35.82 24.84
CA GLY A 816 -15.81 -37.18 24.35
C GLY A 816 -14.70 -37.71 23.43
N ASN A 817 -13.60 -36.97 23.28
CA ASN A 817 -12.51 -37.20 22.32
C ASN A 817 -13.00 -37.24 20.86
N VAL A 818 -14.01 -36.43 20.53
CA VAL A 818 -14.54 -36.26 19.18
C VAL A 818 -14.68 -34.77 18.90
N SER A 819 -13.96 -34.28 17.90
CA SER A 819 -13.98 -32.86 17.54
C SER A 819 -15.25 -32.49 16.79
N ALA A 820 -15.60 -31.21 16.88
CA ALA A 820 -16.70 -30.58 16.15
C ALA A 820 -18.10 -31.19 16.39
N THR A 821 -18.33 -31.87 17.51
CA THR A 821 -19.59 -32.55 17.83
C THR A 821 -20.31 -32.00 19.06
N HIS A 822 -19.58 -31.51 20.06
CA HIS A 822 -20.13 -31.10 21.35
C HIS A 822 -19.95 -29.60 21.58
N TYR A 823 -21.06 -28.85 21.55
CA TYR A 823 -21.08 -27.37 21.64
C TYR A 823 -21.87 -26.85 22.85
N THR A 824 -22.00 -27.69 23.88
CA THR A 824 -22.83 -27.40 25.04
C THR A 824 -22.20 -27.96 26.30
N ALA A 825 -22.19 -27.14 27.34
CA ALA A 825 -21.72 -27.46 28.69
C ALA A 825 -22.74 -27.01 29.75
N LYS A 826 -22.41 -27.21 31.02
CA LYS A 826 -23.16 -26.74 32.18
C LYS A 826 -22.22 -26.50 33.35
N GLY A 827 -22.65 -25.68 34.30
CA GLY A 827 -21.98 -25.54 35.58
C GLY A 827 -22.06 -26.83 36.42
N THR A 828 -21.09 -27.00 37.29
CA THR A 828 -20.94 -28.17 38.14
C THR A 828 -21.47 -27.89 39.55
N HIS A 829 -21.85 -28.94 40.27
CA HIS A 829 -22.32 -28.84 41.64
C HIS A 829 -21.17 -28.29 42.52
N ASP A 830 -21.47 -27.32 43.40
CA ASP A 830 -20.49 -26.57 44.21
C ASP A 830 -19.47 -25.69 43.43
N GLY A 831 -19.60 -25.60 42.11
CA GLY A 831 -18.78 -24.72 41.26
C GLY A 831 -19.37 -23.30 41.14
N ILE A 832 -18.55 -22.33 40.70
CA ILE A 832 -18.98 -20.92 40.56
C ILE A 832 -20.18 -20.75 39.59
N PHE A 833 -20.39 -21.72 38.70
CA PHE A 833 -21.45 -21.74 37.68
C PHE A 833 -22.62 -22.69 37.98
N GLU A 834 -22.76 -23.26 39.19
CA GLU A 834 -23.73 -24.31 39.55
C GLU A 834 -25.17 -24.12 39.00
N SER A 835 -25.63 -22.88 38.87
CA SER A 835 -26.98 -22.53 38.40
C SER A 835 -27.10 -22.27 36.89
N ILE A 836 -26.07 -22.55 36.09
CA ILE A 836 -26.05 -22.27 34.65
C ILE A 836 -26.08 -23.58 33.85
N ASP A 837 -27.25 -23.88 33.29
CA ASP A 837 -27.45 -24.98 32.34
C ASP A 837 -28.55 -24.58 31.32
N PRO A 838 -28.27 -24.54 30.01
CA PRO A 838 -26.99 -24.85 29.35
C PRO A 838 -26.05 -23.64 29.19
N ILE A 839 -24.77 -23.93 29.01
CA ILE A 839 -23.75 -23.04 28.46
C ILE A 839 -23.53 -23.46 27.00
N ASN A 840 -23.98 -22.68 26.03
CA ASN A 840 -23.73 -22.98 24.61
C ASN A 840 -22.56 -22.13 24.11
N PHE A 841 -21.74 -22.71 23.25
CA PHE A 841 -20.65 -22.02 22.55
C PHE A 841 -20.70 -22.30 21.05
N ASP A 842 -20.23 -21.36 20.24
CA ASP A 842 -20.51 -21.31 18.82
C ASP A 842 -19.88 -22.49 18.05
N ASN A 843 -20.65 -23.01 17.09
CA ASN A 843 -20.23 -24.00 16.10
C ASN A 843 -19.88 -23.35 14.75
N GLY A 844 -19.70 -22.02 14.74
CA GLY A 844 -19.47 -21.17 13.58
C GLY A 844 -20.76 -20.61 12.95
N SER A 845 -21.91 -20.75 13.59
CA SER A 845 -23.19 -20.25 13.09
C SER A 845 -23.64 -18.92 13.70
N GLN A 846 -23.01 -18.49 14.80
CA GLN A 846 -23.35 -17.25 15.51
C GLN A 846 -22.40 -16.08 15.18
N GLY A 847 -21.60 -16.20 14.11
CA GLY A 847 -20.72 -15.15 13.64
C GLY A 847 -19.41 -15.01 14.43
N THR A 848 -19.04 -16.03 15.20
CA THR A 848 -17.70 -16.16 15.80
C THR A 848 -16.95 -17.34 15.18
N ILE A 849 -16.11 -18.06 15.94
CA ILE A 849 -15.37 -19.23 15.47
C ILE A 849 -16.13 -20.53 15.70
N ASN A 850 -15.89 -21.52 14.84
CA ASN A 850 -16.30 -22.89 15.09
C ASN A 850 -15.31 -23.56 16.05
N VAL A 851 -15.70 -23.71 17.32
CA VAL A 851 -14.85 -24.30 18.36
C VAL A 851 -14.81 -25.83 18.21
N LYS A 852 -14.00 -26.30 17.25
CA LYS A 852 -13.90 -27.72 16.93
C LYS A 852 -13.22 -28.54 18.03
N TYR A 853 -12.29 -27.92 18.77
CA TYR A 853 -11.37 -28.59 19.68
C TYR A 853 -11.35 -27.89 21.04
N ALA A 854 -12.49 -27.90 21.73
CA ALA A 854 -12.55 -27.38 23.09
C ALA A 854 -11.75 -28.28 24.05
N ASP A 855 -10.87 -27.70 24.87
CA ASP A 855 -10.02 -28.44 25.80
C ASP A 855 -10.84 -29.23 26.82
N VAL A 856 -10.38 -30.43 27.12
CA VAL A 856 -10.86 -31.21 28.26
C VAL A 856 -9.76 -31.32 29.31
N LEU A 857 -10.13 -30.98 30.54
CA LEU A 857 -9.20 -30.77 31.64
C LEU A 857 -9.30 -31.83 32.73
N ILE A 858 -8.25 -32.00 33.51
CA ILE A 858 -8.25 -32.67 34.81
C ILE A 858 -7.81 -31.64 35.86
N PRO A 859 -8.58 -31.39 36.93
CA PRO A 859 -8.18 -30.50 38.01
C PRO A 859 -6.88 -30.95 38.67
N GLN A 860 -5.94 -30.03 38.87
CA GLN A 860 -4.65 -30.27 39.53
C GLN A 860 -4.45 -29.35 40.73
N ASN A 861 -3.62 -29.81 41.68
CA ASN A 861 -3.07 -28.96 42.74
C ASN A 861 -4.12 -28.14 43.53
N GLY A 862 -5.28 -28.75 43.81
CA GLY A 862 -6.35 -28.16 44.62
C GLY A 862 -7.37 -27.32 43.85
N SER A 863 -7.34 -27.29 42.51
CA SER A 863 -8.41 -26.67 41.73
C SER A 863 -9.72 -27.46 41.81
N LYS A 864 -10.82 -26.74 41.60
CA LYS A 864 -12.18 -27.28 41.57
C LYS A 864 -12.70 -27.25 40.13
N GLU A 865 -13.34 -28.34 39.74
CA GLU A 865 -14.15 -28.40 38.52
C GLU A 865 -15.30 -27.38 38.58
N ILE A 866 -15.49 -26.58 37.53
CA ILE A 866 -16.57 -25.56 37.46
C ILE A 866 -17.49 -25.70 36.24
N ILE A 867 -17.07 -26.43 35.20
CA ILE A 867 -17.84 -26.65 33.96
C ILE A 867 -17.71 -28.12 33.52
N THR A 868 -18.82 -28.73 33.11
CA THR A 868 -18.84 -30.02 32.41
C THR A 868 -19.58 -29.98 31.08
N TYR A 869 -19.03 -30.62 30.06
CA TYR A 869 -19.66 -30.81 28.76
C TYR A 869 -20.89 -31.72 28.85
N LYS A 870 -21.94 -31.39 28.08
CA LYS A 870 -23.19 -32.15 28.04
C LYS A 870 -23.16 -33.20 26.93
N ASN A 871 -23.98 -34.24 27.09
CA ASN A 871 -24.14 -35.34 26.13
C ASN A 871 -22.85 -36.12 25.86
N VAL A 872 -21.98 -36.20 26.87
CA VAL A 872 -20.68 -36.88 26.83
C VAL A 872 -20.57 -37.73 28.11
N SER A 873 -20.06 -38.97 27.99
CA SER A 873 -19.92 -39.92 29.12
C SER A 873 -18.50 -40.03 29.69
N SER A 874 -17.49 -39.51 29.00
CA SER A 874 -16.07 -39.48 29.41
C SER A 874 -15.40 -38.25 28.81
N TYR A 875 -14.33 -37.72 29.43
CA TYR A 875 -13.70 -36.46 28.97
C TYR A 875 -14.67 -35.28 29.08
N THR A 876 -15.15 -35.02 30.30
CA THR A 876 -16.31 -34.14 30.53
C THR A 876 -15.96 -32.78 31.09
N ILE A 877 -14.79 -32.55 31.68
CA ILE A 877 -14.50 -31.29 32.40
C ILE A 877 -14.02 -30.23 31.41
N GLY A 878 -14.72 -29.10 31.34
CA GLY A 878 -14.43 -27.99 30.43
C GLY A 878 -13.93 -26.72 31.12
N GLY A 879 -13.72 -26.75 32.43
CA GLY A 879 -13.18 -25.60 33.17
C GLY A 879 -12.89 -25.87 34.63
N VAL A 880 -11.92 -25.13 35.18
CA VAL A 880 -11.50 -25.22 36.58
C VAL A 880 -11.41 -23.83 37.23
N SER A 881 -11.50 -23.79 38.56
CA SER A 881 -11.19 -22.62 39.38
C SER A 881 -10.20 -22.97 40.49
N PHE A 882 -9.41 -22.01 40.93
CA PHE A 882 -8.53 -22.17 42.08
C PHE A 882 -8.45 -20.88 42.89
N GLU A 883 -8.35 -21.03 44.21
CA GLU A 883 -8.11 -19.96 45.15
C GLU A 883 -7.15 -20.46 46.23
N GLY A 884 -6.05 -19.74 46.44
CA GLY A 884 -5.02 -20.12 47.37
C GLY A 884 -3.65 -19.62 46.96
N VAL A 885 -2.62 -20.06 47.70
CA VAL A 885 -1.23 -19.68 47.41
C VAL A 885 -0.72 -20.51 46.23
N PHE A 886 -0.28 -19.84 45.17
CA PHE A 886 0.36 -20.49 44.02
C PHE A 886 1.77 -20.99 44.37
N LYS A 887 2.31 -21.90 43.55
CA LYS A 887 3.66 -22.43 43.77
C LYS A 887 4.68 -21.29 43.87
N ASP A 888 5.51 -21.32 44.90
CA ASP A 888 6.49 -20.29 45.24
C ASP A 888 5.90 -18.88 45.48
N GLY A 889 4.59 -18.77 45.70
CA GLY A 889 3.90 -17.54 46.04
C GLY A 889 3.84 -17.27 47.55
N SER A 890 3.58 -16.02 47.92
CA SER A 890 3.42 -15.59 49.32
C SER A 890 2.00 -15.12 49.65
N GLU A 891 1.21 -14.77 48.64
CA GLU A 891 -0.15 -14.25 48.80
C GLU A 891 -1.17 -15.16 48.08
N PRO A 892 -2.40 -15.28 48.59
CA PRO A 892 -3.44 -16.04 47.92
C PRO A 892 -3.89 -15.33 46.63
N GLY A 893 -3.75 -16.03 45.50
CA GLY A 893 -4.26 -15.60 44.20
C GLY A 893 -5.52 -16.39 43.80
N LYS A 894 -6.07 -16.07 42.63
CA LYS A 894 -7.25 -16.75 42.07
C LYS A 894 -7.09 -17.06 40.59
N LEU A 895 -7.73 -18.13 40.15
CA LEU A 895 -7.80 -18.56 38.75
C LEU A 895 -9.23 -18.97 38.39
N VAL A 896 -9.68 -18.55 37.22
CA VAL A 896 -10.73 -19.21 36.45
C VAL A 896 -10.18 -19.56 35.08
N TYR A 897 -10.25 -20.84 34.70
CA TYR A 897 -9.86 -21.31 33.37
C TYR A 897 -11.03 -22.04 32.69
N ILE A 898 -11.39 -21.59 31.49
CA ILE A 898 -12.39 -22.22 30.62
C ILE A 898 -11.71 -22.75 29.35
N GLY A 899 -11.91 -24.04 29.05
CA GLY A 899 -11.31 -24.75 27.91
C GLY A 899 -11.96 -24.47 26.56
N PHE A 900 -12.74 -23.39 26.44
CA PHE A 900 -13.26 -22.90 25.17
C PHE A 900 -13.33 -21.37 25.22
N PRO A 901 -13.29 -20.69 24.06
CA PRO A 901 -13.24 -19.23 24.02
C PRO A 901 -14.53 -18.60 24.54
N PHE A 902 -14.41 -17.67 25.50
CA PHE A 902 -15.55 -17.04 26.16
C PHE A 902 -16.41 -16.19 25.21
N GLU A 903 -15.78 -15.58 24.21
CA GLU A 903 -16.41 -14.78 23.16
C GLU A 903 -17.40 -15.58 22.30
N THR A 904 -17.27 -16.90 22.27
CA THR A 904 -18.16 -17.80 21.51
C THR A 904 -19.45 -18.14 22.26
N ILE A 905 -19.55 -17.78 23.55
CA ILE A 905 -20.70 -18.14 24.39
C ILE A 905 -21.95 -17.37 23.97
N TYR A 906 -23.04 -18.11 23.77
CA TYR A 906 -24.36 -17.58 23.41
C TYR A 906 -25.52 -18.26 24.18
N PRO A 907 -26.66 -17.57 24.37
CA PRO A 907 -26.91 -16.17 24.05
C PRO A 907 -26.13 -15.22 24.98
N ALA A 908 -26.07 -13.93 24.63
CA ALA A 908 -25.35 -12.91 25.41
C ALA A 908 -25.76 -12.87 26.89
N ALA A 909 -27.02 -13.16 27.23
CA ALA A 909 -27.48 -13.23 28.62
C ALA A 909 -26.73 -14.28 29.45
N THR A 910 -26.45 -15.46 28.88
CA THR A 910 -25.66 -16.51 29.54
C THR A 910 -24.21 -16.06 29.71
N ARG A 911 -23.63 -15.46 28.66
CA ARG A 911 -22.27 -14.92 28.69
C ARG A 911 -22.11 -13.85 29.77
N ASN A 912 -23.03 -12.89 29.85
CA ASN A 912 -23.02 -11.82 30.84
C ASN A 912 -23.16 -12.35 32.27
N LEU A 913 -24.04 -13.35 32.49
CA LEU A 913 -24.18 -14.01 33.79
C LEU A 913 -22.91 -14.77 34.19
N MET A 914 -22.24 -15.40 33.23
CA MET A 914 -20.96 -16.06 33.49
C MET A 914 -19.89 -15.03 33.88
N MET A 915 -19.75 -13.93 33.13
CA MET A 915 -18.79 -12.87 33.49
C MET A 915 -19.08 -12.30 34.88
N ALA A 916 -20.35 -12.07 35.23
CA ALA A 916 -20.73 -11.61 36.57
C ALA A 916 -20.18 -12.53 37.67
N LYS A 917 -20.37 -13.85 37.53
CA LYS A 917 -19.87 -14.86 38.47
C LYS A 917 -18.35 -14.97 38.50
N ILE A 918 -17.69 -14.80 37.36
CA ILE A 918 -16.22 -14.76 37.27
C ILE A 918 -15.69 -13.55 38.06
N LEU A 919 -16.22 -12.36 37.80
CA LEU A 919 -15.81 -11.14 38.47
C LEU A 919 -16.09 -11.19 39.98
N ASP A 920 -17.26 -11.68 40.39
CA ASP A 920 -17.60 -11.89 41.82
C ASP A 920 -16.59 -12.83 42.52
N TYR A 921 -16.24 -13.94 41.86
CA TYR A 921 -15.28 -14.89 42.39
C TYR A 921 -13.88 -14.29 42.49
N LEU A 922 -13.38 -13.67 41.41
CA LEU A 922 -12.03 -13.11 41.33
C LEU A 922 -11.86 -11.88 42.23
N ASN A 923 -12.92 -11.11 42.50
CA ASN A 923 -12.86 -9.91 43.32
C ASN A 923 -13.16 -10.17 44.81
N SER A 924 -13.64 -11.35 45.18
CA SER A 924 -13.92 -11.66 46.59
C SER A 924 -12.64 -11.76 47.44
N VAL A 925 -12.66 -11.21 48.66
CA VAL A 925 -11.58 -11.35 49.65
C VAL A 925 -11.84 -12.54 50.57
N THR A 926 -10.81 -13.32 50.88
CA THR A 926 -10.88 -14.40 51.88
C THR A 926 -10.73 -13.82 53.27
N ASP A 927 -11.66 -14.16 54.17
CA ASP A 927 -11.44 -14.08 55.61
C ASP A 927 -11.86 -15.44 56.19
N ILE A 928 -10.99 -16.03 57.01
CA ILE A 928 -11.24 -17.32 57.66
C ILE A 928 -12.22 -17.08 58.81
N GLU A 929 -13.36 -17.77 58.75
CA GLU A 929 -14.39 -17.92 59.79
C GLU A 929 -14.85 -16.64 60.52
N ASN A 930 -15.94 -16.07 60.03
CA ASN A 930 -17.04 -15.66 60.92
C ASN A 930 -18.37 -15.78 60.18
N ILE A 931 -19.12 -16.84 60.49
CA ILE A 931 -20.57 -16.89 60.29
C ILE A 931 -21.18 -15.84 61.23
N THR A 932 -21.14 -14.58 60.83
CA THR A 932 -22.10 -13.58 61.28
C THR A 932 -22.61 -12.88 60.04
N ASN A 933 -23.86 -13.22 59.70
CA ASN A 933 -24.67 -12.53 58.71
C ASN A 933 -24.35 -11.03 58.73
N LYS A 934 -24.03 -10.44 57.56
CA LYS A 934 -24.06 -8.99 57.37
C LYS A 934 -25.49 -8.51 57.60
N ILE A 935 -25.81 -8.29 58.88
CA ILE A 935 -27.01 -7.59 59.31
C ILE A 935 -26.88 -6.18 58.73
N PRO A 936 -27.82 -5.73 57.87
CA PRO A 936 -27.78 -4.38 57.36
C PRO A 936 -27.73 -3.38 58.53
N GLN A 937 -26.94 -2.31 58.44
CA GLN A 937 -26.89 -1.33 59.52
C GLN A 937 -28.00 -0.27 59.44
N PHE A 938 -28.66 -0.16 58.28
CA PHE A 938 -29.70 0.83 58.01
C PHE A 938 -30.86 0.22 57.23
N PHE A 939 -32.04 0.85 57.35
CA PHE A 939 -33.17 0.55 56.48
C PHE A 939 -32.92 1.09 55.08
N GLU A 940 -33.28 0.31 54.07
CA GLU A 940 -33.17 0.73 52.68
C GLU A 940 -34.26 0.06 51.84
N LEU A 941 -34.97 0.83 51.01
CA LEU A 941 -35.84 0.29 49.96
C LEU A 941 -35.15 0.46 48.60
N GLY A 942 -34.77 -0.65 47.97
CA GLY A 942 -34.16 -0.68 46.64
C GLY A 942 -35.12 -0.21 45.55
N GLN A 943 -34.58 0.25 44.41
CA GLN A 943 -35.40 0.49 43.21
C GLN A 943 -35.85 -0.86 42.65
N ASN A 944 -37.11 -0.97 42.25
CA ASN A 944 -37.62 -2.20 41.65
C ASN A 944 -36.89 -2.52 40.34
N TYR A 945 -36.61 -3.79 40.07
CA TYR A 945 -35.98 -4.22 38.82
C TYR A 945 -36.71 -5.42 38.19
N PRO A 946 -37.03 -5.37 36.89
CA PRO A 946 -36.85 -4.23 35.97
C PRO A 946 -37.77 -3.04 36.32
N ASN A 947 -37.48 -1.83 35.80
CA ASN A 947 -38.35 -0.65 35.84
C ASN A 947 -38.07 0.28 34.63
N PRO A 948 -38.99 0.45 33.64
CA PRO A 948 -40.32 -0.15 33.57
C PRO A 948 -40.30 -1.69 33.54
N PHE A 949 -41.38 -2.33 33.96
CA PHE A 949 -41.47 -3.79 34.05
C PHE A 949 -42.69 -4.35 33.31
N ASN A 950 -42.63 -5.62 32.88
CA ASN A 950 -43.71 -6.35 32.21
C ASN A 950 -43.65 -7.85 32.54
N PRO A 951 -44.70 -8.45 33.08
CA PRO A 951 -45.59 -7.94 34.12
C PRO A 951 -44.99 -8.15 35.53
N ALA A 952 -43.74 -8.64 35.62
CA ALA A 952 -43.07 -8.98 36.87
C ALA A 952 -41.95 -8.00 37.22
N THR A 953 -41.84 -7.62 38.50
CA THR A 953 -40.70 -6.85 39.02
C THR A 953 -40.30 -7.33 40.41
N THR A 954 -39.04 -7.11 40.76
CA THR A 954 -38.47 -7.53 42.04
C THR A 954 -38.20 -6.31 42.92
N LEU A 955 -38.70 -6.36 44.16
CA LEU A 955 -38.52 -5.33 45.18
C LEU A 955 -37.55 -5.85 46.25
N SER A 956 -36.42 -5.17 46.44
CA SER A 956 -35.45 -5.49 47.48
C SER A 956 -35.46 -4.45 48.60
N PHE A 957 -35.28 -4.88 49.85
CA PHE A 957 -35.14 -3.98 50.98
C PHE A 957 -34.31 -4.58 52.13
N ASN A 958 -33.73 -3.70 52.94
CA ASN A 958 -32.88 -4.05 54.08
C ASN A 958 -33.60 -3.73 55.40
N ILE A 959 -33.48 -4.64 56.37
CA ILE A 959 -34.00 -4.47 57.73
C ILE A 959 -32.83 -4.63 58.72
N PRO A 960 -32.45 -3.58 59.48
CA PRO A 960 -31.33 -3.64 60.43
C PRO A 960 -31.67 -4.20 61.81
N ASN A 961 -32.94 -4.19 62.21
CA ASN A 961 -33.41 -4.67 63.52
C ASN A 961 -34.70 -5.49 63.35
N GLN A 962 -34.95 -6.48 64.20
CA GLN A 962 -36.19 -7.26 64.12
C GLN A 962 -37.40 -6.36 64.41
N GLU A 963 -38.29 -6.19 63.43
CA GLU A 963 -39.53 -5.44 63.60
C GLU A 963 -40.61 -5.81 62.57
N LYS A 964 -41.83 -5.28 62.77
CA LYS A 964 -42.95 -5.49 61.87
C LYS A 964 -42.79 -4.67 60.59
N VAL A 965 -42.76 -5.34 59.45
CA VAL A 965 -42.60 -4.73 58.13
C VAL A 965 -43.89 -4.87 57.32
N ASN A 966 -44.36 -3.75 56.75
CA ASN A 966 -45.44 -3.69 55.78
C ASN A 966 -44.92 -3.18 54.43
N LEU A 967 -44.88 -4.04 53.41
CA LEU A 967 -44.57 -3.66 52.03
C LEU A 967 -45.84 -3.74 51.19
N SER A 968 -46.31 -2.60 50.70
CA SER A 968 -47.58 -2.47 49.98
C SER A 968 -47.43 -1.70 48.68
N ILE A 969 -48.25 -2.02 47.69
CA ILE A 969 -48.28 -1.41 46.37
C ILE A 969 -49.56 -0.60 46.20
N TYR A 970 -49.45 0.58 45.60
CA TYR A 970 -50.51 1.55 45.37
C TYR A 970 -50.54 1.97 43.91
N ASN A 971 -51.73 2.26 43.38
CA ASN A 971 -51.87 2.83 42.04
C ASN A 971 -51.62 4.36 42.04
N ALA A 972 -51.70 4.99 40.87
CA ALA A 972 -51.50 6.43 40.71
C ALA A 972 -52.47 7.31 41.52
N LEU A 973 -53.65 6.79 41.91
CA LEU A 973 -54.63 7.48 42.76
C LEU A 973 -54.37 7.28 44.26
N GLY A 974 -53.30 6.56 44.63
CA GLY A 974 -52.98 6.22 46.01
C GLY A 974 -53.85 5.10 46.60
N GLN A 975 -54.63 4.39 45.79
CA GLN A 975 -55.42 3.25 46.25
C GLN A 975 -54.52 2.02 46.41
N LEU A 976 -54.68 1.28 47.51
CA LEU A 976 -53.95 0.04 47.78
C LEU A 976 -54.32 -1.03 46.75
N VAL A 977 -53.32 -1.54 46.03
CA VAL A 977 -53.46 -2.61 45.04
C VAL A 977 -53.23 -3.97 45.70
N THR A 978 -52.12 -4.12 46.44
CA THR A 978 -51.80 -5.34 47.17
C THR A 978 -50.79 -5.09 48.29
N THR A 979 -50.73 -5.98 49.27
CA THR A 979 -49.70 -6.02 50.30
C THR A 979 -48.85 -7.27 50.12
N LEU A 980 -47.57 -7.09 49.83
CA LEU A 980 -46.62 -8.19 49.59
C LEU A 980 -46.04 -8.75 50.89
N VAL A 981 -45.91 -7.91 51.91
CA VAL A 981 -45.36 -8.29 53.23
C VAL A 981 -46.14 -7.59 54.33
N ASN A 982 -46.54 -8.31 55.37
CA ASN A 982 -47.12 -7.75 56.59
C ASN A 982 -46.84 -8.66 57.80
N LYS A 983 -45.58 -8.77 58.21
CA LYS A 983 -45.14 -9.66 59.30
C LYS A 983 -43.89 -9.12 59.99
N GLU A 984 -43.53 -9.69 61.14
CA GLU A 984 -42.21 -9.44 61.73
C GLU A 984 -41.12 -10.11 60.90
N LEU A 985 -40.06 -9.35 60.63
CA LEU A 985 -38.86 -9.82 59.93
C LEU A 985 -37.64 -9.60 60.82
N SER A 986 -36.76 -10.60 60.90
CA SER A 986 -35.45 -10.49 61.54
C SER A 986 -34.51 -9.57 60.74
N PRO A 987 -33.38 -9.13 61.31
CA PRO A 987 -32.43 -8.32 60.57
C PRO A 987 -31.88 -9.07 59.35
N GLY A 988 -31.91 -8.45 58.18
CA GLY A 988 -31.49 -9.08 56.93
C GLY A 988 -31.90 -8.31 55.68
N LYS A 989 -31.41 -8.79 54.53
CA LYS A 989 -31.84 -8.32 53.21
C LYS A 989 -32.97 -9.22 52.70
N TYR A 990 -34.01 -8.61 52.16
CA TYR A 990 -35.21 -9.30 51.69
C TYR A 990 -35.52 -8.91 50.25
N THR A 991 -36.00 -9.89 49.49
CA THR A 991 -36.39 -9.71 48.09
C THR A 991 -37.77 -10.33 47.87
N TYR A 992 -38.68 -9.55 47.30
CA TYR A 992 -40.05 -9.96 47.01
C TYR A 992 -40.42 -9.60 45.58
N GLN A 993 -40.97 -10.57 44.85
CA GLN A 993 -41.45 -10.35 43.50
C GLN A 993 -42.91 -9.89 43.51
N TRP A 994 -43.25 -8.91 42.68
CA TRP A 994 -44.62 -8.56 42.36
C TRP A 994 -44.94 -8.98 40.93
N GLN A 995 -46.00 -9.79 40.79
CA GLN A 995 -46.60 -10.18 39.52
C GLN A 995 -47.85 -9.33 39.27
N ALA A 996 -47.85 -8.53 38.21
CA ALA A 996 -48.88 -7.52 37.93
C ALA A 996 -49.74 -7.84 36.69
N ASP A 997 -49.86 -9.11 36.30
CA ASP A 997 -50.59 -9.58 35.10
C ASP A 997 -51.98 -8.96 34.95
N ASN A 998 -52.69 -8.83 36.08
CA ASN A 998 -54.07 -8.35 36.15
C ASN A 998 -54.22 -6.85 36.42
N GLN A 999 -53.12 -6.08 36.35
CA GLN A 999 -53.12 -4.64 36.59
C GLN A 999 -52.97 -3.84 35.28
N PRO A 1000 -53.61 -2.67 35.13
CA PRO A 1000 -53.45 -1.84 33.95
C PRO A 1000 -52.03 -1.25 33.84
N ALA A 1001 -51.50 -1.08 32.62
CA ALA A 1001 -50.24 -0.37 32.41
C ALA A 1001 -50.33 1.06 32.98
N GLY A 1002 -49.24 1.55 33.57
CA GLY A 1002 -49.20 2.86 34.18
C GLY A 1002 -48.26 2.97 35.38
N LEU A 1003 -48.38 4.10 36.08
CA LEU A 1003 -47.55 4.43 37.23
C LEU A 1003 -48.11 3.81 38.52
N TYR A 1004 -47.24 3.10 39.24
CA TYR A 1004 -47.51 2.53 40.55
C TYR A 1004 -46.46 3.02 41.55
N TYR A 1005 -46.79 2.88 42.82
CA TYR A 1005 -45.91 3.17 43.93
C TYR A 1005 -45.85 1.98 44.85
N TYR A 1006 -44.69 1.66 45.39
CA TYR A 1006 -44.55 0.71 46.48
C TYR A 1006 -43.96 1.42 47.68
N ARG A 1007 -44.51 1.10 48.85
CA ARG A 1007 -44.14 1.70 50.12
C ARG A 1007 -43.81 0.61 51.11
N ILE A 1008 -42.64 0.74 51.73
CA ILE A 1008 -42.30 0.01 52.94
C ILE A 1008 -42.60 0.90 54.15
N ASN A 1009 -43.27 0.34 55.14
CA ASN A 1009 -43.53 0.96 56.43
C ASN A 1009 -43.13 0.00 57.55
N THR A 1010 -42.39 0.52 58.50
CA THR A 1010 -42.08 -0.12 59.78
C THR A 1010 -42.38 0.85 60.93
N ASN A 1011 -42.05 0.47 62.17
CA ASN A 1011 -42.25 1.37 63.31
C ASN A 1011 -41.34 2.61 63.25
N SER A 1012 -40.17 2.48 62.61
CA SER A 1012 -39.10 3.50 62.62
C SER A 1012 -38.71 4.01 61.23
N PHE A 1013 -39.22 3.39 60.16
CA PHE A 1013 -38.86 3.74 58.78
C PHE A 1013 -40.05 3.70 57.83
N SER A 1014 -40.15 4.70 56.96
CA SER A 1014 -41.12 4.71 55.85
C SER A 1014 -40.47 5.27 54.60
N GLN A 1015 -40.52 4.50 53.50
CA GLN A 1015 -40.00 4.94 52.20
C GLN A 1015 -40.94 4.50 51.10
N THR A 1016 -41.17 5.38 50.13
CA THR A 1016 -41.99 5.11 48.93
C THR A 1016 -41.14 5.29 47.68
N LYS A 1017 -41.25 4.36 46.73
CA LYS A 1017 -40.62 4.46 45.41
C LYS A 1017 -41.67 4.23 44.31
N LYS A 1018 -41.40 4.80 43.14
CA LYS A 1018 -42.29 4.71 41.97
C LYS A 1018 -41.81 3.62 41.02
N MET A 1019 -42.74 2.98 40.32
CA MET A 1019 -42.49 1.97 39.30
C MET A 1019 -43.48 2.09 38.16
N ILE A 1020 -43.08 1.72 36.95
CA ILE A 1020 -43.90 1.83 35.74
C ILE A 1020 -44.16 0.42 35.20
N LEU A 1021 -45.44 0.02 35.16
CA LEU A 1021 -45.87 -1.19 34.48
C LEU A 1021 -46.12 -0.86 33.01
N ILE A 1022 -45.45 -1.58 32.11
CA ILE A 1022 -45.70 -1.56 30.67
C ILE A 1022 -46.30 -2.91 30.25
N LYS A 1023 -47.14 -2.91 29.21
CA LYS A 1023 -47.75 -4.13 28.65
C LYS A 1023 -47.22 -4.39 27.26
#